data_AF-A0A968Z464-F1
#
_entry.id   AF-A0A968Z464-F1
#
_cell.length_a   1.000
_cell.length_b   1.000
_cell.length_c   1.000
_cell.angle_alpha   90.00
_cell.angle_beta   90.00
_cell.angle_gamma   90.00
#
_symmetry.space_group_name_H-M   'P 1'
#
loop_
_entity.id
_entity.type
_entity.pdbx_description
1 polymer ?
#
loop_
_entity_poly.entity_id
_entity_poly.type
_entity_poly.pdbx_seq_one_letter_code
_entity_poly.pdbx_strand_id
1 'polypeptide(L)'
;MSSPPIERGKFSVKGKFISVPSIKALPLLPRRLAAWTLEVYLLAASAVIPYSLGAYIESRSPSEKVPLNPVLINVEQAIAQTLGLPRNQDRPLVAPATNLVWWVALTSPVVLTGWQLYILGKTGLTLPKRWLGVRVITESGKSPNLLRAIAREGGIKWGLPLGTAYLLWRYSGAFPNLVLLAGLTGVAVILEGGMLLLPSRRRPLHDLILKTAVVDAKASYRKGRKSPPAESVTVEIQQYQPYQVEEESRYRLPPQGVHSLALFPQIETKQKSLWLWMRQHPGTTLLICTLAGMSFVLATFVGTQVYIQDKTDRRQSQEEENQAFLTLVDRLGATSSDPQEERKSVILAMARLNDPRALPLLVDLLGQETNPALMDALGQAIESTGIRAIPSLRQLNQSLSNQLQSLSLENSAKERQLVAMRLKATKNAIADLLVLSSSQLGSVNLQRADLSAIVTESGDFALVLDRIDLSGANFRGAILNQASFRGTIFNSAGEDKRLGTFDDAIADLSGASLREANLSEAFLSYGALKGANLMYATLNRANLSRAQLIEANLSSAQLLETNLTDANLERASLTGADLAESIFVGANLQEAKLGQIKAIGADFSRANFSKSTWLGADLSQVNFREANLQNADLSATQLTGANLQKAQLQKANLTNANLSNTDFRGANLAGANFRGAIFVAHSPTSSEQFIQTQPTGKLRANVEGVDFTEVKNLSEEQIAFICTHGGYHPQCSTRSPGR
;
A
#
# COMPACT_ATOMS: atom_id res chain seq x y z
N MET A 1 69.58 22.88 -50.71
CA MET A 1 71.05 22.82 -50.87
C MET A 1 71.66 23.15 -49.52
N SER A 2 72.56 22.31 -49.01
CA SER A 2 73.60 22.61 -47.99
C SER A 2 73.21 23.17 -46.61
N SER A 3 73.78 22.53 -45.56
CA SER A 3 73.89 22.83 -44.10
C SER A 3 74.23 24.31 -43.73
N PRO A 4 74.40 24.79 -42.45
CA PRO A 4 74.46 24.20 -41.08
C PRO A 4 73.71 25.10 -40.00
N PRO A 5 74.28 25.50 -38.83
CA PRO A 5 74.47 24.84 -37.52
C PRO A 5 73.52 25.31 -36.39
N ILE A 6 73.70 24.74 -35.19
CA ILE A 6 72.99 25.00 -33.92
C ILE A 6 73.51 26.28 -33.23
N GLU A 7 72.62 27.16 -32.77
CA GLU A 7 72.92 28.14 -31.72
C GLU A 7 71.73 28.49 -30.80
N ARG A 8 72.08 28.93 -29.59
CA ARG A 8 71.29 29.01 -28.35
C ARG A 8 70.42 30.27 -28.28
N GLY A 9 69.17 30.12 -27.82
CA GLY A 9 68.32 31.23 -27.36
C GLY A 9 67.93 31.08 -25.88
N LYS A 10 68.30 32.07 -25.06
CA LYS A 10 67.95 32.20 -23.64
C LYS A 10 66.45 32.51 -23.47
N PHE A 11 65.74 31.77 -22.60
CA PHE A 11 64.50 32.23 -21.99
C PHE A 11 64.55 32.03 -20.46
N SER A 12 64.16 33.08 -19.74
CA SER A 12 64.15 33.19 -18.29
C SER A 12 62.94 32.46 -17.69
N VAL A 13 63.17 31.58 -16.71
CA VAL A 13 62.10 31.04 -15.85
C VAL A 13 62.47 31.29 -14.39
N LYS A 14 61.73 32.21 -13.75
CA LYS A 14 61.80 32.49 -12.31
C LYS A 14 61.26 31.28 -11.53
N GLY A 15 62.16 30.42 -11.04
CA GLY A 15 61.83 29.38 -10.06
C GLY A 15 61.58 29.99 -8.68
N LYS A 16 60.31 30.12 -8.28
CA LYS A 16 59.91 30.37 -6.89
C LYS A 16 60.06 29.04 -6.12
N PHE A 17 61.04 28.96 -5.21
CA PHE A 17 61.05 27.95 -4.15
C PHE A 17 59.78 28.12 -3.30
N ILE A 18 58.88 27.13 -3.36
CA ILE A 18 57.74 27.05 -2.43
C ILE A 18 58.27 26.40 -1.15
N SER A 19 58.46 27.22 -0.11
CA SER A 19 58.67 26.78 1.26
C SER A 19 57.48 25.92 1.72
N VAL A 20 57.75 24.70 2.16
CA VAL A 20 56.77 23.87 2.89
C VAL A 20 56.41 24.61 4.19
N PRO A 21 55.14 24.98 4.44
CA PRO A 21 54.76 25.57 5.72
C PRO A 21 54.90 24.51 6.82
N SER A 22 55.71 24.81 7.82
CA SER A 22 55.82 23.98 9.02
C SER A 22 54.46 23.92 9.72
N ILE A 23 53.99 22.70 10.04
CA ILE A 23 52.78 22.50 10.83
C ILE A 23 53.03 23.14 12.20
N LYS A 24 52.41 24.29 12.48
CA LYS A 24 52.45 24.91 13.82
C LYS A 24 51.91 23.88 14.82
N ALA A 25 52.72 23.51 15.82
CA ALA A 25 52.27 22.64 16.89
C ALA A 25 51.05 23.28 17.58
N LEU A 26 49.95 22.51 17.71
CA LEU A 26 48.73 22.97 18.35
C LEU A 26 49.02 23.51 19.77
N PRO A 27 48.40 24.62 20.20
CA PRO A 27 48.50 25.07 21.58
C PRO A 27 48.03 23.98 22.55
N LEU A 28 48.47 24.03 23.81
CA LEU A 28 48.16 23.02 24.82
C LEU A 28 46.65 22.89 25.08
N LEU A 29 45.93 24.02 25.08
CA LEU A 29 44.50 24.11 25.39
C LEU A 29 43.60 23.34 24.40
N PRO A 30 43.71 23.51 23.06
CA PRO A 30 42.94 22.70 22.11
C PRO A 30 43.32 21.21 22.16
N ARG A 31 44.58 20.87 22.46
CA ARG A 31 45.00 19.47 22.66
C ARG A 31 44.39 18.84 23.91
N ARG A 32 44.21 19.61 24.99
CA ARG A 32 43.51 19.15 26.20
C ARG A 32 42.03 18.91 25.96
N LEU A 33 41.36 19.86 25.29
CA LEU A 33 39.95 19.71 24.90
C LEU A 33 39.78 18.48 23.98
N ALA A 34 40.63 18.36 22.97
CA ALA A 34 40.64 17.21 22.06
C ALA A 34 40.82 15.86 22.78
N ALA A 35 41.71 15.80 23.76
CA ALA A 35 41.96 14.58 24.51
C ALA A 35 40.75 14.21 25.37
N TRP A 36 40.14 15.19 26.02
CA TRP A 36 38.93 14.98 26.82
C TRP A 36 37.74 14.53 25.96
N THR A 37 37.51 15.17 24.81
CA THR A 37 36.40 14.80 23.92
C THR A 37 36.58 13.41 23.33
N LEU A 38 37.82 13.02 23.00
CA LEU A 38 38.12 11.67 22.51
C LEU A 38 37.97 10.63 23.61
N GLU A 39 38.26 10.96 24.88
CA GLU A 39 38.00 10.07 26.02
C GLU A 39 36.51 9.80 26.19
N VAL A 40 35.69 10.85 26.17
CA VAL A 40 34.22 10.76 26.26
C VAL A 40 33.64 10.01 25.05
N TYR A 41 34.13 10.32 23.84
CA TYR A 41 33.68 9.65 22.62
C TYR A 41 34.05 8.17 22.61
N LEU A 42 35.26 7.79 23.02
CA LEU A 42 35.66 6.38 23.09
C LEU A 42 34.73 5.60 24.03
N LEU A 43 34.34 6.21 25.14
CA LEU A 43 33.42 5.63 26.11
C LEU A 43 31.99 5.51 25.57
N ALA A 44 31.49 6.56 24.92
CA ALA A 44 30.16 6.55 24.32
C ALA A 44 30.08 5.54 23.16
N ALA A 45 31.09 5.53 22.29
CA ALA A 45 31.18 4.65 21.14
C ALA A 45 31.23 3.16 21.56
N SER A 46 31.89 2.83 22.68
CA SER A 46 31.92 1.46 23.17
C SER A 46 30.57 0.92 23.59
N ALA A 47 29.65 1.77 24.07
CA ALA A 47 28.27 1.36 24.37
C ALA A 47 27.38 1.41 23.12
N VAL A 48 27.43 2.51 22.37
CA VAL A 48 26.48 2.81 21.29
C VAL A 48 26.69 1.91 20.08
N ILE A 49 27.94 1.64 19.68
CA ILE A 49 28.22 0.83 18.49
C ILE A 49 27.68 -0.60 18.65
N PRO A 50 28.00 -1.34 19.74
CA PRO A 50 27.42 -2.66 19.94
C PRO A 50 25.88 -2.59 20.12
N TYR A 51 25.35 -1.62 20.88
CA TYR A 51 23.89 -1.51 21.05
C TYR A 51 23.14 -1.35 19.71
N SER A 52 23.61 -0.43 18.87
CA SER A 52 23.03 -0.16 17.54
C SER A 52 23.18 -1.36 16.59
N LEU A 53 24.32 -2.05 16.64
CA LEU A 53 24.53 -3.29 15.89
C LEU A 53 23.55 -4.39 16.32
N GLY A 54 23.29 -4.54 17.62
CA GLY A 54 22.30 -5.48 18.12
C GLY A 54 20.88 -5.15 17.66
N ALA A 55 20.49 -3.87 17.69
CA ALA A 55 19.19 -3.44 17.19
C ALA A 55 19.03 -3.68 15.68
N TYR A 56 20.10 -3.46 14.91
CA TYR A 56 20.13 -3.76 13.48
C TYR A 56 19.98 -5.26 13.21
N ILE A 57 20.69 -6.11 13.95
CA ILE A 57 20.59 -7.57 13.83
C ILE A 57 19.15 -8.03 14.12
N GLU A 58 18.52 -7.52 15.18
CA GLU A 58 17.12 -7.86 15.52
C GLU A 58 16.15 -7.54 14.38
N SER A 59 16.34 -6.41 13.69
CA SER A 59 15.46 -6.00 12.60
C SER A 59 15.52 -6.89 11.35
N ARG A 60 16.59 -7.70 11.20
CA ARG A 60 16.86 -8.49 9.99
C ARG A 60 16.98 -9.99 10.23
N SER A 61 16.88 -10.45 11.48
CA SER A 61 17.11 -11.86 11.79
C SER A 61 15.81 -12.67 11.68
N PRO A 62 15.71 -13.67 10.80
CA PRO A 62 14.57 -14.59 10.71
C PRO A 62 14.67 -15.76 11.73
N SER A 63 15.69 -15.76 12.59
CA SER A 63 15.99 -16.83 13.54
C SER A 63 14.99 -16.93 14.69
N GLU A 64 14.84 -18.13 15.25
CA GLU A 64 14.08 -18.38 16.48
C GLU A 64 14.53 -17.45 17.62
N LYS A 65 13.57 -16.78 18.24
CA LYS A 65 13.83 -15.73 19.22
C LYS A 65 14.01 -16.33 20.62
N VAL A 66 15.06 -15.91 21.31
CA VAL A 66 15.41 -16.34 22.67
C VAL A 66 15.14 -15.16 23.61
N PRO A 67 14.73 -15.40 24.87
CA PRO A 67 14.46 -14.30 25.75
C PRO A 67 15.75 -13.53 26.11
N LEU A 68 15.62 -12.22 26.29
CA LEU A 68 16.74 -11.33 26.60
C LEU A 68 17.45 -11.79 27.90
N ASN A 69 18.76 -12.06 27.83
CA ASN A 69 19.59 -12.59 28.92
C ASN A 69 19.07 -13.92 29.55
N PRO A 70 19.18 -15.07 28.86
CA PRO A 70 18.62 -16.35 29.30
C PRO A 70 19.26 -16.87 30.60
N VAL A 71 20.50 -16.48 30.89
CA VAL A 71 21.17 -16.86 32.14
C VAL A 71 20.50 -16.20 33.33
N LEU A 72 20.20 -14.90 33.24
CA LEU A 72 19.47 -14.18 34.29
C LEU A 72 18.08 -14.77 34.50
N ILE A 73 17.43 -15.19 33.42
CA ILE A 73 16.09 -15.78 33.45
C ILE A 73 16.10 -17.11 34.19
N ASN A 74 17.07 -17.98 33.92
CA ASN A 74 17.19 -19.26 34.62
C ASN A 74 17.44 -19.06 36.11
N VAL A 75 18.24 -18.05 36.48
CA VAL A 75 18.50 -17.69 37.87
C VAL A 75 17.25 -17.11 38.54
N GLU A 76 16.56 -16.18 37.88
CA GLU A 76 15.31 -15.59 38.37
C GLU A 76 14.21 -16.66 38.53
N GLN A 77 14.10 -17.59 37.58
CA GLN A 77 13.14 -18.69 37.66
C GLN A 77 13.46 -19.64 38.81
N ALA A 78 14.74 -19.96 39.03
CA ALA A 78 15.16 -20.77 40.17
C ALA A 78 14.84 -20.07 41.51
N ILE A 79 15.08 -18.75 41.59
CA ILE A 79 14.77 -17.92 42.77
C ILE A 79 13.25 -17.78 42.97
N ALA A 80 12.49 -17.53 41.91
CA ALA A 80 11.04 -17.39 41.97
C ALA A 80 10.35 -18.71 42.32
N GLN A 81 10.85 -19.84 41.83
CA GLN A 81 10.38 -21.18 42.21
C GLN A 81 10.65 -21.48 43.69
N THR A 82 11.81 -21.07 44.19
CA THR A 82 12.19 -21.30 45.61
C THR A 82 11.47 -20.38 46.58
N LEU A 83 11.09 -19.16 46.13
CA LEU A 83 10.41 -18.16 46.95
C LEU A 83 8.90 -18.04 46.68
N GLY A 84 8.34 -18.85 45.77
CA GLY A 84 6.91 -18.83 45.43
C GLY A 84 6.43 -17.53 44.76
N LEU A 85 7.30 -16.81 44.06
CA LEU A 85 6.97 -15.53 43.43
C LEU A 85 6.27 -15.74 42.06
N PRO A 86 5.29 -14.88 41.70
CA PRO A 86 4.58 -14.97 40.43
C PRO A 86 5.51 -14.79 39.24
N ARG A 87 5.33 -15.64 38.20
CA ARG A 87 6.16 -15.63 36.99
C ARG A 87 5.64 -14.60 36.00
N ASN A 88 6.44 -13.59 35.70
CA ASN A 88 6.13 -12.61 34.67
C ASN A 88 6.30 -13.23 33.26
N GLN A 89 5.21 -13.35 32.49
CA GLN A 89 5.15 -14.08 31.21
C GLN A 89 5.52 -13.22 29.99
N ASP A 90 5.47 -11.89 30.10
CA ASP A 90 5.79 -10.98 28.99
C ASP A 90 7.27 -10.62 28.96
N ARG A 91 8.08 -11.47 28.34
CA ARG A 91 9.53 -11.26 28.20
C ARG A 91 9.88 -10.87 26.77
N PRO A 92 10.70 -9.83 26.55
CA PRO A 92 11.13 -9.46 25.21
C PRO A 92 11.98 -10.59 24.61
N LEU A 93 11.50 -11.14 23.50
CA LEU A 93 12.17 -12.15 22.69
C LEU A 93 13.05 -11.45 21.66
N VAL A 94 14.34 -11.80 21.62
CA VAL A 94 15.34 -11.22 20.72
C VAL A 94 16.19 -12.31 20.06
N ALA A 95 16.83 -12.01 18.93
CA ALA A 95 17.76 -12.93 18.29
C ALA A 95 18.95 -13.25 19.24
N PRO A 96 19.46 -14.50 19.26
CA PRO A 96 20.56 -14.89 20.13
C PRO A 96 21.81 -14.00 19.98
N ALA A 97 22.11 -13.58 18.75
CA ALA A 97 23.21 -12.68 18.46
C ALA A 97 23.02 -11.27 19.05
N THR A 98 21.78 -10.75 19.05
CA THR A 98 21.44 -9.46 19.67
C THR A 98 21.80 -9.45 21.15
N ASN A 99 21.53 -10.56 21.83
CA ASN A 99 21.80 -10.70 23.26
C ASN A 99 23.31 -10.65 23.60
N LEU A 100 24.16 -11.28 22.79
CA LEU A 100 25.62 -11.21 22.93
C LEU A 100 26.11 -9.77 22.71
N VAL A 101 25.65 -9.12 21.64
CA VAL A 101 26.12 -7.79 21.28
C VAL A 101 25.66 -6.73 22.30
N TRP A 102 24.44 -6.84 22.83
CA TRP A 102 23.97 -5.97 23.90
C TRP A 102 24.68 -6.21 25.24
N TRP A 103 25.10 -7.45 25.53
CA TRP A 103 25.97 -7.71 26.66
C TRP A 103 27.35 -7.03 26.52
N VAL A 104 27.92 -7.02 25.30
CA VAL A 104 29.15 -6.28 24.99
C VAL A 104 28.94 -4.77 25.12
N ALA A 105 27.78 -4.25 24.72
CA ALA A 105 27.41 -2.84 24.90
C ALA A 105 27.44 -2.42 26.38
N LEU A 106 27.03 -3.32 27.27
CA LEU A 106 26.95 -3.08 28.71
C LEU A 106 28.31 -3.19 29.40
N THR A 107 29.15 -4.14 28.99
CA THR A 107 30.42 -4.44 29.69
C THR A 107 31.62 -3.64 29.16
N SER A 108 31.67 -3.36 27.86
CA SER A 108 32.82 -2.69 27.24
C SER A 108 33.15 -1.29 27.80
N PRO A 109 32.18 -0.43 28.18
CA PRO A 109 32.49 0.87 28.80
C PRO A 109 33.23 0.72 30.13
N VAL A 110 32.85 -0.28 30.94
CA VAL A 110 33.46 -0.56 32.25
C VAL A 110 34.89 -1.04 32.08
N VAL A 111 35.13 -1.96 31.14
CA VAL A 111 36.47 -2.48 30.85
C VAL A 111 37.38 -1.38 30.31
N LEU A 112 36.90 -0.56 29.38
CA LEU A 112 37.67 0.54 28.79
C LEU A 112 38.00 1.63 29.81
N THR A 113 37.05 2.05 30.64
CA THR A 113 37.30 3.04 31.70
C THR A 113 38.32 2.52 32.72
N GLY A 114 38.16 1.28 33.19
CA GLY A 114 39.12 0.66 34.10
C GLY A 114 40.53 0.62 33.51
N TRP A 115 40.65 0.26 32.24
CA TRP A 115 41.94 0.23 31.54
C TRP A 115 42.55 1.63 31.37
N GLN A 116 41.75 2.63 31.01
CA GLN A 116 42.23 4.01 30.88
C GLN A 116 42.71 4.59 32.21
N LEU A 117 42.00 4.34 33.30
CA LEU A 117 42.39 4.76 34.65
C LEU A 117 43.70 4.09 35.10
N TYR A 118 43.89 2.81 34.76
CA TYR A 118 45.14 2.09 35.02
C TYR A 118 46.34 2.72 34.31
N ILE A 119 46.23 2.98 33.00
CA ILE A 119 47.33 3.60 32.22
C ILE A 119 47.60 5.02 32.71
N LEU A 120 46.55 5.78 33.06
CA LEU A 120 46.67 7.14 33.60
C LEU A 120 47.42 7.12 34.94
N GLY A 121 47.09 6.20 35.84
CA GLY A 121 47.78 6.04 37.13
C GLY A 121 49.26 5.69 36.96
N LYS A 122 49.59 4.77 36.05
CA LYS A 122 50.96 4.30 35.83
C LYS A 122 51.85 5.30 35.09
N THR A 123 51.34 5.89 33.99
CA THR A 123 52.14 6.67 33.04
C THR A 123 51.86 8.18 33.07
N GLY A 124 50.71 8.59 33.63
CA GLY A 124 50.20 9.96 33.53
C GLY A 124 49.53 10.27 32.18
N LEU A 125 49.22 9.25 31.38
CA LEU A 125 48.64 9.36 30.04
C LEU A 125 47.43 8.43 29.90
N THR A 126 46.38 8.85 29.21
CA THR A 126 45.36 7.96 28.59
C THR A 126 45.69 7.76 27.11
N LEU A 127 44.99 6.86 26.41
CA LEU A 127 45.19 6.64 24.97
C LEU A 127 45.05 7.94 24.15
N PRO A 128 43.97 8.76 24.31
CA PRO A 128 43.88 10.02 23.58
C PRO A 128 44.90 11.07 24.02
N LYS A 129 45.20 11.16 25.33
CA LYS A 129 46.22 12.07 25.87
C LYS A 129 47.63 11.74 25.33
N ARG A 130 47.95 10.47 25.11
CA ARG A 130 49.19 10.01 24.48
C ARG A 130 49.27 10.46 23.02
N TRP A 131 48.20 10.29 22.25
CA TRP A 131 48.15 10.69 20.84
C TRP A 131 48.33 12.22 20.66
N LEU A 132 47.77 12.99 21.58
CA LEU A 132 47.80 14.46 21.55
C LEU A 132 48.98 15.07 22.33
N GLY A 133 49.87 14.27 22.92
CA GLY A 133 51.05 14.76 23.64
C GLY A 133 50.74 15.55 24.91
N VAL A 134 49.67 15.19 25.63
CA VAL A 134 49.22 15.81 26.88
C VAL A 134 49.50 14.87 28.04
N ARG A 135 50.18 15.31 29.11
CA ARG A 135 50.51 14.46 30.27
C ARG A 135 50.04 15.05 31.59
N VAL A 136 49.52 14.22 32.49
CA VAL A 136 49.19 14.57 33.88
C VAL A 136 50.36 14.20 34.78
N ILE A 137 50.86 15.16 35.56
CA ILE A 137 51.93 14.97 36.54
C ILE A 137 51.52 15.50 37.92
N THR A 138 52.18 15.01 38.96
CA THR A 138 52.14 15.59 40.31
C THR A 138 53.10 16.78 40.42
N GLU A 139 53.02 17.55 41.52
CA GLU A 139 53.99 18.63 41.81
C GLU A 139 55.45 18.15 41.86
N SER A 140 55.68 16.88 42.16
CA SER A 140 56.99 16.22 42.12
C SER A 140 57.43 15.74 40.73
N GLY A 141 56.65 16.00 39.67
CA GLY A 141 56.96 15.62 38.29
C GLY A 141 56.72 14.14 37.95
N LYS A 142 56.17 13.33 38.86
CA LYS A 142 55.88 11.90 38.67
C LYS A 142 54.44 11.66 38.22
N SER A 143 54.13 10.43 37.79
CA SER A 143 52.75 10.03 37.47
C SER A 143 51.87 10.01 38.73
N PRO A 144 50.55 10.25 38.61
CA PRO A 144 49.65 10.46 39.75
C PRO A 144 49.40 9.23 40.63
N ASN A 145 49.78 8.03 40.20
CA ASN A 145 49.42 6.75 40.82
C ASN A 145 47.90 6.44 40.70
N LEU A 146 47.51 5.17 40.83
CA LEU A 146 46.15 4.69 40.53
C LEU A 146 45.08 5.35 41.41
N LEU A 147 45.32 5.45 42.71
CA LEU A 147 44.35 6.00 43.67
C LEU A 147 44.03 7.48 43.41
N ARG A 148 45.05 8.29 43.09
CA ARG A 148 44.81 9.70 42.73
C ARG A 148 44.20 9.82 41.34
N ALA A 149 44.49 8.91 40.40
CA ALA A 149 43.85 8.90 39.09
C ALA A 149 42.34 8.61 39.20
N ILE A 150 41.95 7.63 40.04
CA ILE A 150 40.54 7.30 40.31
C ILE A 150 39.84 8.46 41.03
N ALA A 151 40.45 9.04 42.07
CA ALA A 151 39.88 10.18 42.78
C ALA A 151 39.71 11.41 41.86
N ARG A 152 40.67 11.64 40.96
CA ARG A 152 40.67 12.76 40.02
C ARG A 152 39.61 12.62 38.95
N GLU A 153 39.59 11.50 38.26
CA GLU A 153 38.70 11.28 37.12
C GLU A 153 37.32 10.76 37.59
N GLY A 154 37.28 9.67 38.35
CA GLY A 154 36.02 9.04 38.78
C GLY A 154 35.27 9.80 39.88
N GLY A 155 35.99 10.28 40.90
CA GLY A 155 35.36 10.94 42.05
C GLY A 155 34.96 12.39 41.78
N ILE A 156 35.95 13.26 41.60
CA ILE A 156 35.72 14.71 41.60
C ILE A 156 35.23 15.21 40.24
N LYS A 157 35.83 14.75 39.15
CA LYS A 157 35.54 15.26 37.80
C LYS A 157 34.23 14.74 37.21
N TRP A 158 33.90 13.46 37.42
CA TRP A 158 32.66 12.87 36.89
C TRP A 158 31.61 12.60 37.97
N GLY A 159 32.02 12.10 39.13
CA GLY A 159 31.10 11.69 40.20
C GLY A 159 30.30 12.86 40.79
N LEU A 160 30.93 14.00 41.05
CA LEU A 160 30.26 15.15 41.69
C LEU A 160 29.25 15.84 40.75
N PRO A 161 29.56 16.15 39.48
CA PRO A 161 28.60 16.75 38.54
C PRO A 161 27.44 15.80 38.16
N LEU A 162 27.72 14.50 37.96
CA LEU A 162 26.67 13.53 37.61
C LEU A 162 25.80 13.18 38.83
N GLY A 163 26.40 13.06 40.02
CA GLY A 163 25.67 12.84 41.27
C GLY A 163 24.73 14.00 41.62
N THR A 164 25.18 15.24 41.41
CA THR A 164 24.33 16.43 41.60
C THR A 164 23.20 16.49 40.58
N ALA A 165 23.46 16.21 39.29
CA ALA A 165 22.42 16.12 38.27
C ALA A 165 21.36 15.06 38.61
N TYR A 166 21.78 13.90 39.11
CA TYR A 166 20.86 12.83 39.54
C TYR A 166 20.02 13.23 40.75
N LEU A 167 20.63 13.83 41.79
CA LEU A 167 19.90 14.30 42.97
C LEU A 167 18.89 15.38 42.60
N LEU A 168 19.26 16.32 41.71
CA LEU A 168 18.34 17.32 41.20
C LEU A 168 17.17 16.66 40.46
N TRP A 169 17.42 15.72 39.55
CA TRP A 169 16.34 15.00 38.86
C TRP A 169 15.40 14.26 39.82
N ARG A 170 15.96 13.58 40.83
CA ARG A 170 15.17 12.78 41.78
C ARG A 170 14.29 13.62 42.71
N TYR A 171 14.76 14.80 43.12
CA TYR A 171 14.10 15.61 44.15
C TYR A 171 13.44 16.90 43.66
N SER A 172 13.60 17.28 42.37
CA SER A 172 12.98 18.49 41.79
C SER A 172 11.56 18.27 41.22
N GLY A 173 10.96 17.08 41.39
CA GLY A 173 9.69 16.72 40.74
C GLY A 173 9.84 16.35 39.26
N ALA A 174 11.06 16.38 38.71
CA ALA A 174 11.36 15.93 37.35
C ALA A 174 11.34 14.41 37.18
N PHE A 175 11.26 13.63 38.27
CA PHE A 175 11.08 12.18 38.21
C PHE A 175 9.65 11.84 37.78
N PRO A 176 9.42 10.94 36.80
CA PRO A 176 10.38 10.04 36.13
C PRO A 176 10.88 10.53 34.75
N ASN A 177 10.71 11.81 34.39
CA ASN A 177 11.05 12.32 33.05
C ASN A 177 12.56 12.23 32.76
N LEU A 178 12.95 11.27 31.92
CA LEU A 178 14.34 10.95 31.59
C LEU A 178 14.99 11.97 30.64
N VAL A 179 14.20 12.77 29.91
CA VAL A 179 14.70 13.85 29.05
C VAL A 179 15.30 14.97 29.90
N LEU A 180 14.66 15.30 31.03
CA LEU A 180 15.19 16.28 31.99
C LEU A 180 16.48 15.79 32.66
N LEU A 181 16.58 14.49 32.99
CA LEU A 181 17.83 13.90 33.48
C LEU A 181 18.96 14.00 32.43
N ALA A 182 18.64 13.70 31.17
CA ALA A 182 19.58 13.83 30.05
C ALA A 182 20.05 15.29 29.88
N GLY A 183 19.14 16.25 29.98
CA GLY A 183 19.46 17.68 29.94
C GLY A 183 20.38 18.09 31.10
N LEU A 184 20.04 17.73 32.33
CA LEU A 184 20.83 18.05 33.53
C LEU A 184 22.24 17.44 33.48
N THR A 185 22.34 16.17 33.07
CA THR A 185 23.64 15.51 32.87
C THR A 185 24.43 16.15 31.75
N GLY A 186 23.80 16.47 30.61
CA GLY A 186 24.45 17.19 29.51
C GLY A 186 25.01 18.55 29.94
N VAL A 187 24.24 19.33 30.69
CA VAL A 187 24.68 20.61 31.28
C VAL A 187 25.87 20.39 32.23
N ALA A 188 25.82 19.38 33.11
CA ALA A 188 26.92 19.05 34.02
C ALA A 188 28.22 18.71 33.27
N VAL A 189 28.15 17.94 32.18
CA VAL A 189 29.31 17.59 31.34
C VAL A 189 29.85 18.81 30.60
N ILE A 190 28.98 19.70 30.09
CA ILE A 190 29.38 20.94 29.42
C ILE A 190 30.08 21.91 30.39
N LEU A 191 29.56 22.04 31.61
CA LEU A 191 30.14 22.91 32.64
C LEU A 191 31.57 22.44 33.03
N GLU A 192 31.80 21.14 33.15
CA GLU A 192 33.14 20.57 33.35
C GLU A 192 34.07 20.81 32.14
N GLY A 193 33.57 20.62 30.91
CA GLY A 193 34.31 20.93 29.69
C GLY A 193 34.70 22.41 29.58
N GLY A 194 33.83 23.31 30.03
CA GLY A 194 34.05 24.76 30.06
C GLY A 194 35.13 25.21 31.04
N MET A 195 35.35 24.48 32.15
CA MET A 195 36.42 24.74 33.12
C MET A 195 37.84 24.59 32.51
N LEU A 196 37.97 23.99 31.32
CA LEU A 196 39.23 23.89 30.58
C LEU A 196 39.61 25.17 29.81
N LEU A 197 38.71 26.16 29.70
CA LEU A 197 38.92 27.45 29.02
C LEU A 197 39.56 28.53 29.92
N LEU A 198 39.74 28.26 31.21
CA LEU A 198 40.36 29.19 32.16
C LEU A 198 41.84 29.46 31.79
N PRO A 199 42.30 30.73 31.81
CA PRO A 199 43.66 31.08 31.44
C PRO A 199 44.69 30.40 32.34
N SER A 200 45.87 30.09 31.77
CA SER A 200 46.92 29.20 32.29
C SER A 200 47.48 29.49 33.70
N ARG A 201 46.98 30.52 34.41
CA ARG A 201 47.30 30.86 35.81
C ARG A 201 46.30 30.32 36.85
N ARG A 202 45.12 29.82 36.48
CA ARG A 202 44.17 29.17 37.42
C ARG A 202 44.08 27.66 37.16
N ARG A 203 44.33 26.84 38.19
CA ARG A 203 44.19 25.37 38.12
C ARG A 203 42.69 25.02 38.27
N PRO A 204 42.14 24.07 37.48
CA PRO A 204 40.76 23.61 37.67
C PRO A 204 40.60 22.94 39.05
N LEU A 205 39.37 22.92 39.56
CA LEU A 205 39.07 22.55 40.95
C LEU A 205 39.59 21.14 41.32
N HIS A 206 39.44 20.18 40.40
CA HIS A 206 39.96 18.82 40.58
C HIS A 206 41.50 18.72 40.59
N ASP A 207 42.20 19.58 39.83
CA ASP A 207 43.67 19.64 39.83
C ASP A 207 44.20 20.36 41.09
N LEU A 208 43.44 21.32 41.63
CA LEU A 208 43.74 22.03 42.86
C LEU A 208 43.62 21.10 44.08
N ILE A 209 42.51 20.36 44.21
CA ILE A 209 42.27 19.45 45.34
C ILE A 209 43.33 18.34 45.40
N LEU A 210 43.72 17.80 44.24
CA LEU A 210 44.61 16.63 44.17
C LEU A 210 46.07 16.97 43.88
N LYS A 211 46.43 18.25 43.84
CA LYS A 211 47.79 18.74 43.54
C LYS A 211 48.38 18.11 42.27
N THR A 212 47.60 18.09 41.19
CA THR A 212 48.02 17.61 39.87
C THR A 212 48.06 18.73 38.85
N ALA A 213 48.84 18.56 37.78
CA ALA A 213 48.95 19.53 36.70
C ALA A 213 49.07 18.83 35.34
N VAL A 214 48.49 19.44 34.31
CA VAL A 214 48.57 18.95 32.93
C VAL A 214 49.66 19.70 32.16
N VAL A 215 50.60 18.99 31.53
CA VAL A 215 51.79 19.58 30.89
C VAL A 215 51.99 19.00 29.48
N ASP A 216 52.74 19.70 28.63
CA ASP A 216 53.14 19.21 27.31
C ASP A 216 54.16 18.07 27.47
N ALA A 217 53.84 16.89 26.95
CA ALA A 217 54.70 15.71 27.05
C ALA A 217 56.07 15.94 26.36
N LYS A 218 56.13 16.78 25.32
CA LYS A 218 57.35 17.03 24.52
C LYS A 218 58.28 18.10 25.12
N ALA A 219 57.79 18.97 26.00
CA ALA A 219 58.59 20.05 26.61
C ALA A 219 59.62 19.54 27.64
N SER A 220 59.39 18.34 28.19
CA SER A 220 60.19 17.72 29.25
C SER A 220 61.61 17.30 28.83
N TYR A 221 61.91 17.25 27.52
CA TYR A 221 63.18 16.70 27.00
C TYR A 221 64.27 17.76 26.74
N ARG A 222 64.00 19.06 26.97
CA ARG A 222 64.89 20.17 26.56
C ARG A 222 65.71 20.83 27.69
N LYS A 223 65.61 20.37 28.94
CA LYS A 223 66.40 20.86 30.08
C LYS A 223 67.44 19.81 30.50
N GLY A 224 68.57 19.74 29.79
CA GLY A 224 69.65 18.84 30.22
C GLY A 224 70.80 18.63 29.24
N ARG A 225 71.51 19.70 28.83
CA ARG A 225 73.00 19.75 28.67
C ARG A 225 73.41 21.05 27.99
N LYS A 226 74.33 21.77 28.63
CA LYS A 226 75.09 22.90 28.08
C LYS A 226 76.16 22.36 27.12
N SER A 227 76.32 23.01 25.97
CA SER A 227 77.37 22.74 24.97
C SER A 227 78.76 23.21 25.45
N PRO A 228 79.84 22.67 24.86
CA PRO A 228 80.83 23.54 24.22
C PRO A 228 81.17 23.09 22.77
N PRO A 229 81.90 23.92 21.99
CA PRO A 229 81.62 24.13 20.57
C PRO A 229 82.40 23.22 19.61
N ALA A 230 82.03 23.38 18.33
CA ALA A 230 82.47 22.58 17.19
C ALA A 230 83.99 22.56 16.97
N GLU A 231 84.50 21.38 16.65
CA GLU A 231 85.70 21.21 15.84
C GLU A 231 85.51 20.00 14.92
N SER A 232 85.83 20.22 13.66
CA SER A 232 85.71 19.29 12.54
C SER A 232 86.68 18.11 12.66
N VAL A 233 86.27 16.92 12.20
CA VAL A 233 86.89 16.17 11.09
C VAL A 233 86.28 14.77 11.00
N THR A 234 86.09 14.37 9.75
CA THR A 234 85.58 13.14 9.12
C THR A 234 86.08 11.81 9.68
N VAL A 235 85.27 10.73 9.60
CA VAL A 235 85.67 9.39 9.07
C VAL A 235 84.42 8.60 8.61
N GLU A 236 84.62 7.81 7.55
CA GLU A 236 83.76 7.02 6.68
C GLU A 236 82.86 5.91 7.28
N ILE A 237 81.90 5.51 6.43
CA ILE A 237 80.94 4.42 6.57
C ILE A 237 81.58 3.09 6.15
N GLN A 238 81.35 2.00 6.89
CA GLN A 238 80.97 0.68 6.33
C GLN A 238 80.53 -0.27 7.45
N GLN A 239 79.26 -0.70 7.40
CA GLN A 239 78.79 -2.05 7.03
C GLN A 239 78.93 -3.10 8.13
N TYR A 240 77.80 -3.66 8.59
CA TYR A 240 77.59 -5.11 8.52
C TYR A 240 76.11 -5.50 8.59
N GLN A 241 75.84 -6.65 7.97
CA GLN A 241 74.57 -7.17 7.48
C GLN A 241 73.83 -8.12 8.48
N PRO A 242 72.58 -8.53 8.16
CA PRO A 242 71.65 -9.19 9.08
C PRO A 242 71.69 -10.73 9.00
N TYR A 243 71.03 -11.39 9.96
CA TYR A 243 70.70 -12.82 9.92
C TYR A 243 69.25 -13.05 10.41
N GLN A 244 68.44 -13.76 9.62
CA GLN A 244 67.29 -14.55 10.06
C GLN A 244 67.26 -15.88 9.31
N VAL A 245 66.79 -16.91 10.00
CA VAL A 245 66.90 -18.34 9.70
C VAL A 245 65.67 -18.87 8.96
N GLU A 246 65.96 -19.73 7.98
CA GLU A 246 65.23 -20.79 7.25
C GLU A 246 64.14 -21.57 8.04
N GLU A 247 63.21 -22.38 7.50
CA GLU A 247 62.70 -22.78 6.17
C GLU A 247 61.47 -23.67 6.44
N GLU A 248 60.49 -23.76 5.51
CA GLU A 248 60.19 -25.04 4.82
C GLU A 248 59.12 -24.90 3.72
N SER A 249 59.40 -25.63 2.65
CA SER A 249 58.94 -25.57 1.24
C SER A 249 57.75 -26.50 0.91
N ARG A 250 56.83 -26.23 -0.06
CA ARG A 250 56.78 -26.66 -1.50
C ARG A 250 55.27 -26.73 -1.91
N TYR A 251 54.76 -26.63 -3.14
CA TYR A 251 55.21 -26.41 -4.53
C TYR A 251 53.93 -26.19 -5.39
N ARG A 252 53.92 -25.24 -6.34
CA ARG A 252 53.68 -25.41 -7.81
C ARG A 252 53.14 -24.12 -8.48
N LEU A 253 53.91 -23.71 -9.47
CA LEU A 253 53.82 -22.64 -10.48
C LEU A 253 53.16 -23.20 -11.78
N PRO A 254 53.00 -22.48 -12.92
CA PRO A 254 52.77 -21.03 -13.24
C PRO A 254 51.81 -20.88 -14.49
N PRO A 255 51.88 -19.90 -15.46
CA PRO A 255 52.50 -18.56 -15.52
C PRO A 255 51.70 -17.41 -16.26
N GLN A 256 52.18 -16.16 -16.06
CA GLN A 256 52.22 -14.90 -16.89
C GLN A 256 50.98 -14.15 -17.45
N GLY A 257 51.04 -12.80 -17.37
CA GLY A 257 50.71 -11.95 -18.54
C GLY A 257 50.18 -10.50 -18.34
N VAL A 258 51.10 -9.52 -18.29
CA VAL A 258 51.03 -8.13 -18.87
C VAL A 258 50.22 -7.01 -18.18
N HIS A 259 50.94 -5.93 -17.83
CA HIS A 259 50.49 -4.58 -17.50
C HIS A 259 50.13 -3.75 -18.75
N SER A 260 49.09 -2.91 -18.68
CA SER A 260 48.95 -1.72 -19.54
C SER A 260 48.58 -0.48 -18.72
N LEU A 261 49.30 0.62 -19.01
CA LEU A 261 49.13 1.97 -18.49
C LEU A 261 48.01 2.69 -19.26
N ALA A 262 47.10 3.36 -18.57
CA ALA A 262 46.18 4.34 -19.15
C ALA A 262 46.34 5.69 -18.44
N LEU A 263 46.75 6.70 -19.22
CA LEU A 263 46.77 8.12 -18.85
C LEU A 263 45.35 8.70 -19.03
N PHE A 264 44.85 9.42 -18.02
CA PHE A 264 43.67 10.29 -18.16
C PHE A 264 44.03 11.74 -17.76
N PRO A 265 43.45 12.76 -18.43
CA PRO A 265 43.82 14.17 -18.26
C PRO A 265 43.18 14.78 -17.01
N GLN A 266 43.91 15.68 -16.34
CA GLN A 266 43.40 16.45 -15.20
C GLN A 266 42.49 17.60 -15.66
N ILE A 267 41.26 17.63 -15.15
CA ILE A 267 40.39 18.81 -15.17
C ILE A 267 40.53 19.50 -13.80
N GLU A 268 41.08 20.72 -13.77
CA GLU A 268 41.12 21.55 -12.57
C GLU A 268 39.73 22.12 -12.28
N THR A 269 39.00 21.54 -11.31
CA THR A 269 37.85 22.22 -10.70
C THR A 269 38.29 22.94 -9.44
N LYS A 270 38.17 24.27 -9.47
CA LYS A 270 38.44 25.21 -8.38
C LYS A 270 37.44 25.02 -7.23
N GLN A 271 37.59 23.95 -6.46
CA GLN A 271 36.76 23.66 -5.29
C GLN A 271 37.40 24.33 -4.08
N LYS A 272 36.77 25.36 -3.50
CA LYS A 272 37.10 25.84 -2.15
C LYS A 272 36.80 24.69 -1.18
N SER A 273 37.75 23.78 -1.01
CA SER A 273 37.52 22.58 -0.23
C SER A 273 37.52 22.94 1.25
N LEU A 274 36.44 22.58 1.92
CA LEU A 274 36.33 22.55 3.38
C LEU A 274 37.60 21.95 4.02
N TRP A 275 38.21 20.98 3.34
CA TRP A 275 39.47 20.32 3.72
C TRP A 275 40.70 21.24 3.75
N LEU A 276 40.82 22.19 2.83
CA LEU A 276 41.89 23.20 2.83
C LEU A 276 41.72 24.18 4.00
N TRP A 277 40.49 24.63 4.27
CA TRP A 277 40.17 25.43 5.47
C TRP A 277 40.45 24.64 6.75
N MET A 278 40.10 23.35 6.74
CA MET A 278 40.32 22.47 7.88
C MET A 278 41.81 22.31 8.24
N ARG A 279 42.68 22.27 7.23
CA ARG A 279 44.14 22.24 7.39
C ARG A 279 44.71 23.57 7.87
N GLN A 280 44.10 24.70 7.50
CA GLN A 280 44.55 26.03 7.91
C GLN A 280 44.17 26.37 9.36
N HIS A 281 43.06 25.83 9.86
CA HIS A 281 42.58 26.06 11.22
C HIS A 281 42.34 24.75 12.00
N PRO A 282 43.39 23.98 12.33
CA PRO A 282 43.25 22.66 12.95
C PRO A 282 42.66 22.68 14.38
N GLY A 283 42.65 23.84 15.05
CA GLY A 283 42.05 23.99 16.37
C GLY A 283 40.53 24.17 16.35
N THR A 284 40.01 24.96 15.41
CA THR A 284 38.56 25.21 15.28
C THR A 284 37.83 24.04 14.65
N THR A 285 38.47 23.34 13.71
CA THR A 285 37.94 22.10 13.14
C THR A 285 37.75 21.03 14.18
N LEU A 286 38.74 20.85 15.05
CA LEU A 286 38.66 19.87 16.11
C LEU A 286 37.50 20.22 17.05
N LEU A 287 37.34 21.48 17.41
CA LEU A 287 36.24 21.95 18.26
C LEU A 287 34.84 21.76 17.61
N ILE A 288 34.71 21.98 16.30
CA ILE A 288 33.46 21.71 15.57
C ILE A 288 33.15 20.22 15.53
N CYS A 289 34.15 19.38 15.22
CA CYS A 289 33.98 17.92 15.19
C CYS A 289 33.58 17.37 16.56
N THR A 290 34.12 17.93 17.64
CA THR A 290 33.78 17.47 19.00
C THR A 290 32.40 17.91 19.44
N LEU A 291 31.98 19.15 19.13
CA LEU A 291 30.62 19.60 19.38
C LEU A 291 29.59 18.79 18.57
N ALA A 292 29.90 18.48 17.30
CA ALA A 292 29.04 17.65 16.45
C ALA A 292 28.93 16.21 16.99
N GLY A 293 30.06 15.60 17.38
CA GLY A 293 30.06 14.26 17.98
C GLY A 293 29.29 14.20 19.31
N MET A 294 29.41 15.23 20.15
CA MET A 294 28.70 15.32 21.43
C MET A 294 27.19 15.52 21.23
N SER A 295 26.80 16.32 20.24
CA SER A 295 25.38 16.49 19.85
C SER A 295 24.78 15.19 19.33
N PHE A 296 25.54 14.42 18.54
CA PHE A 296 25.09 13.13 18.02
C PHE A 296 24.86 12.10 19.14
N VAL A 297 25.76 12.01 20.12
CA VAL A 297 25.60 11.11 21.28
C VAL A 297 24.40 11.52 22.15
N LEU A 298 24.19 12.83 22.34
CA LEU A 298 23.04 13.31 23.09
C LEU A 298 21.73 13.01 22.36
N ALA A 299 21.70 13.19 21.04
CA ALA A 299 20.53 12.89 20.21
C ALA A 299 20.17 11.39 20.22
N THR A 300 21.16 10.50 20.14
CA THR A 300 20.91 9.04 20.20
C THR A 300 20.45 8.61 21.60
N PHE A 301 21.00 9.19 22.66
CA PHE A 301 20.51 8.94 24.02
C PHE A 301 19.06 9.39 24.20
N VAL A 302 18.75 10.64 23.85
CA VAL A 302 17.39 11.19 23.95
C VAL A 302 16.40 10.40 23.08
N GLY A 303 16.77 10.08 21.84
CA GLY A 303 15.95 9.27 20.95
C GLY A 303 15.65 7.87 21.50
N THR A 304 16.61 7.25 22.18
CA THR A 304 16.41 5.94 22.83
C THR A 304 15.45 6.04 24.02
N GLN A 305 15.53 7.11 24.81
CA GLN A 305 14.63 7.32 25.95
C GLN A 305 13.19 7.61 25.51
N VAL A 306 13.00 8.44 24.48
CA VAL A 306 11.67 8.72 23.91
C VAL A 306 11.04 7.43 23.36
N TYR A 307 11.82 6.59 22.67
CA TYR A 307 11.33 5.31 22.18
C TYR A 307 10.90 4.35 23.30
N ILE A 308 11.66 4.29 24.39
CA ILE A 308 11.31 3.47 25.56
C ILE A 308 10.01 3.97 26.20
N GLN A 309 9.86 5.29 26.32
CA GLN A 309 8.67 5.91 26.91
C GLN A 309 7.41 5.71 26.05
N ASP A 310 7.49 5.92 24.73
CA ASP A 310 6.37 5.62 23.82
C ASP A 310 5.95 4.14 23.90
N LYS A 311 6.92 3.23 24.03
CA LYS A 311 6.63 1.80 24.23
C LYS A 311 5.95 1.51 25.56
N THR A 312 6.30 2.18 26.65
CA THR A 312 5.63 1.97 27.94
C THR A 312 4.23 2.54 27.94
N ASP A 313 4.03 3.73 27.36
CA ASP A 313 2.73 4.41 27.32
C ASP A 313 1.71 3.59 26.50
N ARG A 314 2.14 3.03 25.36
CA ARG A 314 1.31 2.12 24.55
C ARG A 314 0.90 0.85 25.30
N ARG A 315 1.81 0.27 26.09
CA ARG A 315 1.50 -0.92 26.90
C ARG A 315 0.48 -0.60 27.97
N GLN A 316 0.65 0.53 28.67
CA GLN A 316 -0.28 0.95 29.70
C GLN A 316 -1.68 1.20 29.11
N SER A 317 -1.77 1.88 27.97
CA SER A 317 -3.04 2.08 27.26
C SER A 317 -3.71 0.76 26.87
N GLN A 318 -2.94 -0.23 26.39
CA GLN A 318 -3.47 -1.56 26.07
C GLN A 318 -3.95 -2.33 27.30
N GLU A 319 -3.24 -2.20 28.43
CA GLU A 319 -3.63 -2.80 29.71
C GLU A 319 -4.95 -2.21 30.22
N GLU A 320 -5.09 -0.88 30.15
CA GLU A 320 -6.32 -0.15 30.52
C GLU A 320 -7.50 -0.56 29.63
N GLU A 321 -7.30 -0.65 28.31
CA GLU A 321 -8.33 -1.14 27.37
C GLU A 321 -8.70 -2.62 27.64
N ASN A 322 -7.71 -3.48 27.92
CA ASN A 322 -7.95 -4.88 28.23
C ASN A 322 -8.75 -5.06 29.54
N GLN A 323 -8.42 -4.29 30.57
CA GLN A 323 -9.19 -4.28 31.82
C GLN A 323 -10.61 -3.79 31.59
N ALA A 324 -10.78 -2.69 30.85
CA ALA A 324 -12.10 -2.17 30.51
C ALA A 324 -12.94 -3.21 29.74
N PHE A 325 -12.37 -3.90 28.75
CA PHE A 325 -13.03 -5.00 28.04
C PHE A 325 -13.47 -6.12 28.99
N LEU A 326 -12.57 -6.63 29.84
CA LEU A 326 -12.88 -7.70 30.79
C LEU A 326 -13.99 -7.30 31.78
N THR A 327 -13.99 -6.05 32.25
CA THR A 327 -15.04 -5.57 33.16
C THR A 327 -16.42 -5.52 32.50
N LEU A 328 -16.49 -5.19 31.20
CA LEU A 328 -17.76 -5.20 30.47
C LEU A 328 -18.24 -6.62 30.19
N VAL A 329 -17.34 -7.55 29.84
CA VAL A 329 -17.69 -8.97 29.64
C VAL A 329 -18.23 -9.58 30.93
N ASP A 330 -17.65 -9.27 32.08
CA ASP A 330 -18.14 -9.75 33.38
C ASP A 330 -19.56 -9.23 33.68
N ARG A 331 -19.83 -7.95 33.38
CA ARG A 331 -21.17 -7.34 33.53
C ARG A 331 -22.23 -7.93 32.60
N LEU A 332 -21.85 -8.42 31.41
CA LEU A 332 -22.78 -9.12 30.51
C LEU A 332 -23.34 -10.41 31.14
N GLY A 333 -22.56 -11.07 32.00
CA GLY A 333 -22.95 -12.31 32.71
C GLY A 333 -23.55 -12.10 34.10
N ALA A 334 -23.49 -10.89 34.66
CA ALA A 334 -23.93 -10.61 36.02
C ALA A 334 -25.46 -10.59 36.18
N THR A 335 -25.97 -11.07 37.32
CA THR A 335 -27.39 -10.99 37.67
C THR A 335 -27.71 -9.62 38.27
N SER A 336 -28.45 -8.80 37.54
CA SER A 336 -28.90 -7.48 37.99
C SER A 336 -30.41 -7.36 38.13
N SER A 337 -30.86 -6.24 38.73
CA SER A 337 -32.28 -5.97 38.99
C SER A 337 -33.09 -5.66 37.73
N ASP A 338 -32.45 -5.15 36.68
CA ASP A 338 -33.02 -5.02 35.32
C ASP A 338 -32.02 -5.58 34.29
N PRO A 339 -32.08 -6.91 34.04
CA PRO A 339 -31.10 -7.58 33.20
C PRO A 339 -31.08 -7.11 31.74
N GLN A 340 -32.17 -6.50 31.23
CA GLN A 340 -32.26 -6.13 29.82
C GLN A 340 -31.64 -4.76 29.55
N GLU A 341 -31.98 -3.76 30.35
CA GLU A 341 -31.39 -2.41 30.21
C GLU A 341 -29.89 -2.40 30.53
N GLU A 342 -29.45 -3.21 31.50
CA GLU A 342 -28.02 -3.32 31.79
C GLU A 342 -27.25 -3.96 30.63
N ARG A 343 -27.76 -5.07 30.06
CA ARG A 343 -27.15 -5.70 28.87
C ARG A 343 -27.06 -4.75 27.70
N LYS A 344 -28.13 -4.01 27.42
CA LYS A 344 -28.17 -2.98 26.37
C LYS A 344 -27.10 -1.91 26.60
N SER A 345 -26.96 -1.42 27.82
CA SER A 345 -25.93 -0.42 28.17
C SER A 345 -24.51 -0.94 27.97
N VAL A 346 -24.25 -2.20 28.32
CA VAL A 346 -22.95 -2.85 28.16
C VAL A 346 -22.63 -3.08 26.68
N ILE A 347 -23.61 -3.53 25.88
CA ILE A 347 -23.48 -3.68 24.42
C ILE A 347 -23.06 -2.36 23.77
N LEU A 348 -23.72 -1.25 24.10
CA LEU A 348 -23.40 0.07 23.56
C LEU A 348 -22.04 0.59 24.05
N ALA A 349 -21.66 0.30 25.30
CA ALA A 349 -20.34 0.65 25.82
C ALA A 349 -19.22 -0.15 25.14
N MET A 350 -19.47 -1.43 24.87
CA MET A 350 -18.51 -2.33 24.22
C MET A 350 -18.21 -1.92 22.77
N ALA A 351 -19.19 -1.38 22.05
CA ALA A 351 -18.97 -0.85 20.70
C ALA A 351 -18.02 0.35 20.64
N ARG A 352 -17.90 1.11 21.74
CA ARG A 352 -17.02 2.27 21.84
C ARG A 352 -15.58 1.90 22.23
N LEU A 353 -15.35 0.66 22.66
CA LEU A 353 -14.01 0.19 22.96
C LEU A 353 -13.23 -0.05 21.67
N ASN A 354 -11.99 0.45 21.65
CA ASN A 354 -11.04 0.20 20.58
C ASN A 354 -10.33 -1.17 20.76
N ASP A 355 -11.06 -2.19 21.20
CA ASP A 355 -10.55 -3.54 21.42
C ASP A 355 -10.87 -4.45 20.20
N PRO A 356 -9.88 -5.13 19.60
CA PRO A 356 -10.11 -6.00 18.44
C PRO A 356 -11.05 -7.19 18.74
N ARG A 357 -11.28 -7.53 20.01
CA ARG A 357 -12.16 -8.63 20.44
C ARG A 357 -13.61 -8.21 20.62
N ALA A 358 -13.89 -6.91 20.75
CA ALA A 358 -15.24 -6.40 21.00
C ALA A 358 -16.20 -6.69 19.84
N LEU A 359 -15.81 -6.35 18.61
CA LEU A 359 -16.65 -6.55 17.42
C LEU A 359 -17.00 -8.03 17.16
N PRO A 360 -16.05 -8.99 17.17
CA PRO A 360 -16.39 -10.41 17.05
C PRO A 360 -17.39 -10.89 18.10
N LEU A 361 -17.26 -10.44 19.35
CA LEU A 361 -18.17 -10.79 20.43
C LEU A 361 -19.57 -10.22 20.19
N LEU A 362 -19.69 -8.96 19.78
CA LEU A 362 -20.99 -8.34 19.46
C LEU A 362 -21.69 -9.06 18.30
N VAL A 363 -20.96 -9.46 17.26
CA VAL A 363 -21.50 -10.22 16.14
C VAL A 363 -21.92 -11.64 16.55
N ASP A 364 -21.14 -12.31 17.41
CA ASP A 364 -21.52 -13.63 17.93
C ASP A 364 -22.79 -13.56 18.80
N LEU A 365 -22.88 -12.54 19.66
CA LEU A 365 -24.08 -12.26 20.45
C LEU A 365 -25.30 -12.04 19.53
N LEU A 366 -25.16 -11.27 18.45
CA LEU A 366 -26.24 -11.07 17.47
C LEU A 366 -26.70 -12.40 16.85
N GLY A 367 -25.77 -13.33 16.58
CA GLY A 367 -26.08 -14.65 16.04
C GLY A 367 -26.78 -15.60 17.03
N GLN A 368 -26.74 -15.31 18.33
CA GLN A 368 -27.28 -16.16 19.39
C GLN A 368 -28.44 -15.52 20.16
N GLU A 369 -28.70 -14.23 19.97
CA GLU A 369 -29.73 -13.48 20.71
C GLU A 369 -31.14 -14.01 20.43
N THR A 370 -32.04 -13.88 21.40
CA THR A 370 -33.44 -14.27 21.29
C THR A 370 -34.40 -13.11 21.51
N ASN A 371 -33.95 -12.04 22.16
CA ASN A 371 -34.75 -10.85 22.41
C ASN A 371 -34.62 -9.83 21.26
N PRO A 372 -35.72 -9.46 20.57
CA PRO A 372 -35.69 -8.47 19.50
C PRO A 372 -35.09 -7.11 19.91
N ALA A 373 -35.39 -6.62 21.12
CA ALA A 373 -34.88 -5.32 21.58
C ALA A 373 -33.36 -5.31 21.78
N LEU A 374 -32.77 -6.46 22.16
CA LEU A 374 -31.33 -6.62 22.26
C LEU A 374 -30.68 -6.81 20.89
N MET A 375 -31.35 -7.47 19.93
CA MET A 375 -30.88 -7.54 18.54
C MET A 375 -30.74 -6.15 17.91
N ASP A 376 -31.73 -5.27 18.13
CA ASP A 376 -31.67 -3.89 17.64
C ASP A 376 -30.51 -3.11 18.30
N ALA A 377 -30.31 -3.27 19.61
CA ALA A 377 -29.19 -2.66 20.32
C ALA A 377 -27.82 -3.18 19.82
N LEU A 378 -27.72 -4.47 19.52
CA LEU A 378 -26.53 -5.09 18.92
C LEU A 378 -26.28 -4.56 17.50
N GLY A 379 -27.34 -4.40 16.69
CA GLY A 379 -27.26 -3.78 15.37
C GLY A 379 -26.66 -2.37 15.45
N GLN A 380 -27.24 -1.50 16.27
CA GLN A 380 -26.76 -0.12 16.50
C GLN A 380 -25.32 -0.07 17.02
N ALA A 381 -24.98 -0.98 17.95
CA ALA A 381 -23.63 -1.13 18.47
C ALA A 381 -22.65 -1.47 17.33
N ILE A 382 -22.97 -2.47 16.51
CA ILE A 382 -22.12 -2.90 15.39
C ILE A 382 -22.02 -1.79 14.32
N GLU A 383 -23.10 -1.10 14.00
CA GLU A 383 -23.12 0.04 13.07
C GLU A 383 -22.15 1.15 13.49
N SER A 384 -22.06 1.44 14.79
CA SER A 384 -21.14 2.46 15.32
C SER A 384 -19.66 2.12 15.12
N THR A 385 -19.32 0.85 14.87
CA THR A 385 -17.94 0.43 14.55
C THR A 385 -17.57 0.68 13.08
N GLY A 386 -18.56 0.97 12.23
CA GLY A 386 -18.40 1.28 10.81
C GLY A 386 -18.10 0.07 9.93
N ILE A 387 -17.55 0.32 8.74
CA ILE A 387 -17.33 -0.67 7.66
C ILE A 387 -16.49 -1.88 8.12
N ARG A 388 -15.69 -1.74 9.18
CA ARG A 388 -14.90 -2.84 9.77
C ARG A 388 -15.75 -4.04 10.20
N ALA A 389 -17.05 -3.83 10.46
CA ALA A 389 -17.99 -4.88 10.79
C ALA A 389 -18.42 -5.76 9.60
N ILE A 390 -18.32 -5.26 8.36
CA ILE A 390 -18.87 -5.95 7.18
C ILE A 390 -18.35 -7.38 7.00
N PRO A 391 -17.04 -7.69 7.16
CA PRO A 391 -16.56 -9.06 6.99
C PRO A 391 -17.21 -10.05 7.96
N SER A 392 -17.36 -9.66 9.23
CA SER A 392 -17.98 -10.47 10.28
C SER A 392 -19.48 -10.60 10.08
N LEU A 393 -20.16 -9.49 9.74
CA LEU A 393 -21.60 -9.50 9.43
C LEU A 393 -21.92 -10.34 8.19
N ARG A 394 -21.09 -10.28 7.14
CA ARG A 394 -21.22 -11.13 5.95
C ARG A 394 -21.11 -12.61 6.31
N GLN A 395 -20.15 -12.99 7.15
CA GLN A 395 -19.99 -14.38 7.58
C GLN A 395 -21.21 -14.85 8.39
N LEU A 396 -21.70 -14.02 9.31
CA LEU A 396 -22.91 -14.30 10.06
C LEU A 396 -24.14 -14.44 9.14
N ASN A 397 -24.29 -13.53 8.18
CA ASN A 397 -25.36 -13.55 7.19
C ASN A 397 -25.38 -14.87 6.39
N GLN A 398 -24.22 -15.31 5.89
CA GLN A 398 -24.09 -16.58 5.17
C GLN A 398 -24.42 -17.78 6.07
N SER A 399 -23.93 -17.77 7.32
CA SER A 399 -24.21 -18.83 8.28
C SER A 399 -25.70 -18.96 8.58
N LEU A 400 -26.36 -17.85 8.90
CA LEU A 400 -27.80 -17.81 9.21
C LEU A 400 -28.66 -18.16 7.98
N SER A 401 -28.27 -17.70 6.79
CA SER A 401 -28.95 -18.08 5.54
C SER A 401 -28.89 -19.59 5.30
N ASN A 402 -27.71 -20.20 5.47
CA ASN A 402 -27.55 -21.64 5.32
C ASN A 402 -28.34 -22.42 6.39
N GLN A 403 -28.33 -21.94 7.63
CA GLN A 403 -29.11 -22.54 8.71
C GLN A 403 -30.62 -22.49 8.40
N LEU A 404 -31.13 -21.35 7.95
CA LEU A 404 -32.54 -21.17 7.60
C LEU A 404 -32.97 -22.11 6.48
N GLN A 405 -32.12 -22.34 5.49
CA GLN A 405 -32.38 -23.28 4.38
C GLN A 405 -32.38 -24.75 4.82
N SER A 406 -31.59 -25.10 5.84
CA SER A 406 -31.48 -26.47 6.34
C SER A 406 -32.64 -26.91 7.26
N LEU A 407 -33.39 -25.96 7.83
CA LEU A 407 -34.48 -26.24 8.76
C LEU A 407 -35.72 -26.79 8.03
N SER A 408 -36.15 -27.99 8.42
CA SER A 408 -37.32 -28.67 7.83
C SER A 408 -38.64 -27.98 8.22
N LEU A 409 -39.61 -27.99 7.31
CA LEU A 409 -40.89 -27.27 7.46
C LEU A 409 -41.77 -27.80 8.60
N GLU A 410 -41.63 -29.06 9.00
CA GLU A 410 -42.66 -29.75 9.79
C GLU A 410 -42.49 -29.67 11.32
N ASN A 411 -41.28 -29.41 11.86
CA ASN A 411 -41.04 -29.41 13.32
C ASN A 411 -40.29 -28.17 13.88
N SER A 412 -39.94 -27.19 13.03
CA SER A 412 -38.99 -26.12 13.38
C SER A 412 -39.54 -24.68 13.30
N ALA A 413 -40.87 -24.48 13.25
CA ALA A 413 -41.45 -23.15 12.98
C ALA A 413 -40.92 -22.02 13.88
N LYS A 414 -40.82 -22.27 15.20
CA LYS A 414 -40.29 -21.30 16.17
C LYS A 414 -38.79 -21.02 15.98
N GLU A 415 -38.00 -22.06 15.69
CA GLU A 415 -36.56 -21.94 15.46
C GLU A 415 -36.26 -21.23 14.14
N ARG A 416 -37.03 -21.56 13.10
CA ARG A 416 -36.99 -20.89 11.79
C ARG A 416 -37.30 -19.41 11.92
N GLN A 417 -38.32 -19.05 12.70
CA GLN A 417 -38.67 -17.66 12.99
C GLN A 417 -37.54 -16.93 13.71
N LEU A 418 -36.91 -17.57 14.70
CA LEU A 418 -35.79 -17.00 15.43
C LEU A 418 -34.57 -16.75 14.54
N VAL A 419 -34.19 -17.74 13.72
CA VAL A 419 -33.10 -17.59 12.74
C VAL A 419 -33.42 -16.50 11.71
N ALA A 420 -34.67 -16.41 11.27
CA ALA A 420 -35.13 -15.35 10.36
C ALA A 420 -35.03 -13.95 11.00
N MET A 421 -35.38 -13.80 12.28
CA MET A 421 -35.21 -12.53 13.01
C MET A 421 -33.73 -12.11 13.13
N ARG A 422 -32.84 -13.05 13.45
CA ARG A 422 -31.39 -12.78 13.50
C ARG A 422 -30.83 -12.42 12.12
N LEU A 423 -31.25 -13.13 11.09
CA LEU A 423 -30.86 -12.85 9.71
C LEU A 423 -31.34 -11.46 9.29
N LYS A 424 -32.58 -11.10 9.64
CA LYS A 424 -33.13 -9.76 9.42
C LYS A 424 -32.30 -8.69 10.13
N ALA A 425 -31.99 -8.85 11.41
CA ALA A 425 -31.16 -7.88 12.15
C ALA A 425 -29.75 -7.74 11.53
N THR A 426 -29.17 -8.84 11.08
CA THR A 426 -27.88 -8.85 10.37
C THR A 426 -27.99 -8.12 9.01
N LYS A 427 -29.08 -8.35 8.26
CA LYS A 427 -29.36 -7.68 6.97
C LYS A 427 -29.56 -6.16 7.16
N ASN A 428 -30.28 -5.74 8.21
CA ASN A 428 -30.44 -4.33 8.60
C ASN A 428 -29.07 -3.69 8.88
N ALA A 429 -28.27 -4.28 9.77
CA ALA A 429 -26.96 -3.74 10.12
C ALA A 429 -26.04 -3.59 8.89
N ILE A 430 -26.08 -4.55 7.94
CA ILE A 430 -25.34 -4.43 6.68
C ILE A 430 -25.89 -3.27 5.84
N ALA A 431 -27.21 -3.16 5.67
CA ALA A 431 -27.83 -2.11 4.88
C ALA A 431 -27.53 -0.72 5.45
N ASP A 432 -27.68 -0.54 6.76
CA ASP A 432 -27.42 0.73 7.45
C ASP A 432 -25.95 1.14 7.34
N LEU A 433 -25.02 0.18 7.46
CA LEU A 433 -23.59 0.43 7.22
C LEU A 433 -23.30 0.88 5.78
N LEU A 434 -23.96 0.30 4.77
CA LEU A 434 -23.80 0.71 3.38
C LEU A 434 -24.33 2.13 3.15
N VAL A 435 -25.47 2.48 3.75
CA VAL A 435 -26.05 3.82 3.64
C VAL A 435 -25.19 4.86 4.36
N LEU A 436 -24.74 4.58 5.59
CA LEU A 436 -23.93 5.49 6.40
C LEU A 436 -22.52 5.72 5.81
N SER A 437 -21.99 4.74 5.09
CA SER A 437 -20.60 4.73 4.64
C SER A 437 -20.44 4.92 3.14
N SER A 438 -21.45 5.46 2.45
CA SER A 438 -21.54 5.48 0.98
C SER A 438 -20.30 6.06 0.27
N SER A 439 -19.55 6.99 0.86
CA SER A 439 -18.35 7.57 0.25
C SER A 439 -17.05 6.78 0.48
N GLN A 440 -17.09 5.65 1.20
CA GLN A 440 -15.91 4.87 1.62
C GLN A 440 -16.01 3.39 1.23
N LEU A 441 -16.95 3.03 0.34
CA LEU A 441 -17.27 1.63 0.04
C LEU A 441 -16.32 0.93 -0.96
N GLY A 442 -15.27 1.60 -1.45
CA GLY A 442 -14.37 1.12 -2.50
C GLY A 442 -13.60 -0.19 -2.22
N SER A 443 -13.77 -0.80 -1.04
CA SER A 443 -13.22 -2.12 -0.69
C SER A 443 -14.20 -3.04 0.04
N VAL A 444 -15.49 -2.71 0.03
CA VAL A 444 -16.50 -3.52 0.70
C VAL A 444 -16.71 -4.83 -0.03
N ASN A 445 -16.59 -5.94 0.70
CA ASN A 445 -16.77 -7.28 0.17
C ASN A 445 -18.00 -7.94 0.78
N LEU A 446 -19.06 -8.05 -0.03
CA LEU A 446 -20.33 -8.71 0.25
C LEU A 446 -20.55 -9.93 -0.64
N GLN A 447 -19.47 -10.55 -1.12
CA GLN A 447 -19.50 -11.76 -1.93
C GLN A 447 -20.38 -12.83 -1.27
N ARG A 448 -21.34 -13.38 -2.03
CA ARG A 448 -22.29 -14.42 -1.60
C ARG A 448 -23.14 -14.07 -0.37
N ALA A 449 -23.23 -12.80 0.01
CA ALA A 449 -24.18 -12.38 1.04
C ALA A 449 -25.62 -12.54 0.52
N ASP A 450 -26.53 -12.99 1.37
CA ASP A 450 -27.96 -12.91 1.11
C ASP A 450 -28.50 -11.61 1.69
N LEU A 451 -28.91 -10.69 0.82
CA LEU A 451 -29.59 -9.44 1.16
C LEU A 451 -30.93 -9.34 0.43
N SER A 452 -31.54 -10.48 0.08
CA SER A 452 -32.89 -10.52 -0.48
C SER A 452 -33.94 -10.14 0.56
N ALA A 453 -35.08 -9.67 0.07
CA ALA A 453 -36.23 -9.36 0.92
C ALA A 453 -36.62 -10.58 1.78
N ILE A 454 -36.93 -10.34 3.06
CA ILE A 454 -37.42 -11.37 3.97
C ILE A 454 -38.62 -10.83 4.73
N VAL A 455 -39.71 -11.60 4.73
CA VAL A 455 -40.93 -11.32 5.50
C VAL A 455 -40.82 -12.03 6.83
N THR A 456 -40.99 -11.30 7.93
CA THR A 456 -41.00 -11.85 9.29
C THR A 456 -42.16 -11.27 10.09
N GLU A 457 -42.63 -11.96 11.12
CA GLU A 457 -43.70 -11.45 11.99
C GLU A 457 -43.33 -10.13 12.70
N SER A 458 -42.03 -9.86 12.88
CA SER A 458 -41.51 -8.61 13.43
C SER A 458 -41.29 -7.51 12.37
N GLY A 459 -41.83 -7.70 11.16
CA GLY A 459 -41.80 -6.76 10.04
C GLY A 459 -40.88 -7.19 8.89
N ASP A 460 -41.03 -6.55 7.75
CA ASP A 460 -40.31 -6.93 6.53
C ASP A 460 -38.93 -6.29 6.45
N PHE A 461 -38.02 -6.95 5.74
CA PHE A 461 -36.78 -6.37 5.27
C PHE A 461 -36.83 -6.22 3.76
N ALA A 462 -36.46 -5.03 3.28
CA ALA A 462 -36.20 -4.77 1.88
C ALA A 462 -34.90 -3.95 1.80
N LEU A 463 -33.97 -4.37 0.94
CA LEU A 463 -32.73 -3.64 0.74
C LEU A 463 -33.01 -2.41 -0.13
N VAL A 464 -32.89 -1.22 0.46
CA VAL A 464 -33.04 0.05 -0.26
C VAL A 464 -31.73 0.81 -0.20
N LEU A 465 -31.08 0.91 -1.35
CA LEU A 465 -29.76 1.52 -1.54
C LEU A 465 -29.85 2.51 -2.69
N ASP A 466 -30.82 3.42 -2.62
CA ASP A 466 -31.10 4.42 -3.66
C ASP A 466 -30.15 5.62 -3.56
N ARG A 467 -29.61 6.05 -4.71
CA ARG A 467 -28.76 7.25 -4.85
C ARG A 467 -27.54 7.27 -3.93
N ILE A 468 -26.99 6.09 -3.64
CA ILE A 468 -25.73 5.95 -2.93
C ILE A 468 -24.60 5.62 -3.91
N ASP A 469 -23.36 5.74 -3.44
CA ASP A 469 -22.18 5.34 -4.19
C ASP A 469 -21.72 3.96 -3.71
N LEU A 470 -21.83 2.96 -4.56
CA LEU A 470 -21.38 1.58 -4.38
C LEU A 470 -20.15 1.27 -5.25
N SER A 471 -19.45 2.30 -5.75
CA SER A 471 -18.24 2.13 -6.56
C SER A 471 -17.20 1.24 -5.84
N GLY A 472 -16.61 0.30 -6.58
CA GLY A 472 -15.62 -0.66 -6.06
C GLY A 472 -16.15 -1.75 -5.13
N ALA A 473 -17.44 -1.76 -4.80
CA ALA A 473 -18.01 -2.80 -3.94
C ALA A 473 -18.07 -4.17 -4.64
N ASN A 474 -17.76 -5.24 -3.91
CA ASN A 474 -17.78 -6.60 -4.41
C ASN A 474 -19.06 -7.33 -3.93
N PHE A 475 -19.99 -7.52 -4.85
CA PHE A 475 -21.25 -8.25 -4.70
C PHE A 475 -21.26 -9.58 -5.45
N ARG A 476 -20.08 -10.14 -5.76
CA ARG A 476 -19.98 -11.35 -6.57
C ARG A 476 -20.81 -12.50 -5.98
N GLY A 477 -21.74 -13.05 -6.75
CA GLY A 477 -22.63 -14.13 -6.29
C GLY A 477 -23.56 -13.76 -5.13
N ALA A 478 -23.71 -12.48 -4.79
CA ALA A 478 -24.64 -12.04 -3.75
C ALA A 478 -26.09 -12.20 -4.21
N ILE A 479 -27.01 -12.38 -3.26
CA ILE A 479 -28.45 -12.45 -3.52
C ILE A 479 -29.06 -11.11 -3.14
N LEU A 480 -29.46 -10.33 -4.15
CA LEU A 480 -29.95 -8.95 -4.09
C LEU A 480 -31.36 -8.86 -4.71
N ASN A 481 -32.15 -9.93 -4.60
CA ASN A 481 -33.48 -9.98 -5.20
C ASN A 481 -34.39 -8.94 -4.56
N GLN A 482 -35.21 -8.28 -5.39
CA GLN A 482 -36.17 -7.24 -4.99
C GLN A 482 -35.53 -6.01 -4.30
N ALA A 483 -34.21 -5.87 -4.37
CA ALA A 483 -33.52 -4.69 -3.84
C ALA A 483 -33.75 -3.46 -4.72
N SER A 484 -33.74 -2.28 -4.12
CA SER A 484 -33.79 -0.99 -4.81
C SER A 484 -32.41 -0.36 -4.84
N PHE A 485 -31.98 0.02 -6.05
CA PHE A 485 -30.71 0.67 -6.39
C PHE A 485 -30.96 1.87 -7.32
N ARG A 486 -32.05 2.60 -7.08
CA ARG A 486 -32.48 3.66 -8.00
C ARG A 486 -31.49 4.81 -7.97
N GLY A 487 -30.97 5.20 -9.13
CA GLY A 487 -30.01 6.30 -9.24
C GLY A 487 -28.66 6.03 -8.57
N THR A 488 -28.38 4.77 -8.23
CA THR A 488 -27.17 4.36 -7.50
C THR A 488 -25.97 4.31 -8.41
N ILE A 489 -24.81 4.72 -7.89
CA ILE A 489 -23.55 4.77 -8.64
C ILE A 489 -22.78 3.49 -8.35
N PHE A 490 -22.47 2.70 -9.37
CA PHE A 490 -21.67 1.46 -9.25
C PHE A 490 -20.25 1.62 -9.80
N ASN A 491 -19.94 2.79 -10.35
CA ASN A 491 -18.63 3.10 -10.88
C ASN A 491 -18.27 4.55 -10.59
N SER A 492 -17.05 4.77 -10.09
CA SER A 492 -16.48 6.11 -9.92
C SER A 492 -15.14 6.19 -10.62
N ALA A 493 -14.82 7.37 -11.13
CA ALA A 493 -13.47 7.64 -11.63
C ALA A 493 -12.47 7.57 -10.48
N GLY A 494 -11.26 7.09 -10.79
CA GLY A 494 -10.15 7.05 -9.84
C GLY A 494 -9.59 8.44 -9.50
N GLU A 495 -8.34 8.49 -9.03
CA GLU A 495 -7.69 9.75 -8.64
C GLU A 495 -7.55 10.72 -9.82
N ASP A 496 -7.47 10.19 -11.04
CA ASP A 496 -7.30 10.98 -12.25
C ASP A 496 -8.61 11.62 -12.77
N LYS A 497 -9.76 11.28 -12.16
CA LYS A 497 -11.11 11.74 -12.48
C LYS A 497 -11.56 11.44 -13.91
N ARG A 498 -10.97 10.45 -14.56
CA ARG A 498 -11.37 9.98 -15.89
C ARG A 498 -11.95 8.58 -15.75
N LEU A 499 -13.08 8.35 -16.40
CA LEU A 499 -13.66 7.00 -16.50
C LEU A 499 -13.03 6.24 -17.67
N GLY A 500 -12.86 4.94 -17.49
CA GLY A 500 -12.23 4.01 -18.44
C GLY A 500 -10.73 3.84 -18.24
N THR A 501 -10.19 4.19 -17.07
CA THR A 501 -8.77 4.04 -16.70
C THR A 501 -8.59 2.90 -15.69
N PHE A 502 -7.33 2.54 -15.38
CA PHE A 502 -7.04 1.36 -14.55
C PHE A 502 -7.32 1.59 -13.05
N ASP A 503 -7.49 2.84 -12.64
CA ASP A 503 -7.71 3.29 -11.26
C ASP A 503 -9.19 3.48 -10.91
N ASP A 504 -10.10 3.21 -11.86
CA ASP A 504 -11.54 3.27 -11.64
C ASP A 504 -12.00 2.30 -10.55
N ALA A 505 -12.89 2.78 -9.68
CA ALA A 505 -13.57 1.93 -8.72
C ALA A 505 -14.85 1.39 -9.35
N ILE A 506 -14.80 0.13 -9.80
CA ILE A 506 -15.92 -0.55 -10.47
C ILE A 506 -16.47 -1.64 -9.56
N ALA A 507 -17.79 -1.63 -9.34
CA ALA A 507 -18.46 -2.68 -8.58
C ALA A 507 -18.48 -4.01 -9.34
N ASP A 508 -18.26 -5.11 -8.62
CA ASP A 508 -18.36 -6.48 -9.15
C ASP A 508 -19.68 -7.13 -8.74
N LEU A 509 -20.61 -7.24 -9.69
CA LEU A 509 -21.90 -7.91 -9.57
C LEU A 509 -21.91 -9.27 -10.29
N SER A 510 -20.74 -9.83 -10.63
CA SER A 510 -20.64 -11.06 -11.40
C SER A 510 -21.33 -12.23 -10.67
N GLY A 511 -22.24 -12.92 -11.36
CA GLY A 511 -23.02 -14.02 -10.82
C GLY A 511 -24.01 -13.63 -9.71
N ALA A 512 -24.18 -12.34 -9.40
CA ALA A 512 -25.17 -11.90 -8.42
C ALA A 512 -26.59 -12.16 -8.92
N SER A 513 -27.51 -12.44 -7.99
CA SER A 513 -28.94 -12.54 -8.27
C SER A 513 -29.61 -11.21 -7.96
N LEU A 514 -30.06 -10.50 -8.98
CA LEU A 514 -30.75 -9.21 -8.96
C LEU A 514 -32.18 -9.37 -9.50
N ARG A 515 -32.82 -10.52 -9.23
CA ARG A 515 -34.17 -10.79 -9.74
C ARG A 515 -35.14 -9.77 -9.17
N GLU A 516 -35.99 -9.19 -10.03
CA GLU A 516 -36.97 -8.17 -9.63
C GLU A 516 -36.34 -6.94 -8.96
N ALA A 517 -35.03 -6.73 -9.09
CA ALA A 517 -34.36 -5.55 -8.53
C ALA A 517 -34.72 -4.29 -9.31
N ASN A 518 -34.79 -3.16 -8.62
CA ASN A 518 -35.01 -1.85 -9.24
C ASN A 518 -33.69 -1.11 -9.40
N LEU A 519 -33.15 -1.09 -10.61
CA LEU A 519 -31.93 -0.38 -11.02
C LEU A 519 -32.26 0.84 -11.91
N SER A 520 -33.48 1.37 -11.81
CA SER A 520 -33.89 2.53 -12.61
C SER A 520 -32.94 3.70 -12.40
N GLU A 521 -32.52 4.36 -13.49
CA GLU A 521 -31.59 5.50 -13.46
C GLU A 521 -30.21 5.19 -12.86
N ALA A 522 -29.86 3.92 -12.59
CA ALA A 522 -28.56 3.57 -11.99
C ALA A 522 -27.38 3.77 -12.96
N PHE A 523 -26.22 4.11 -12.42
CA PHE A 523 -24.96 4.27 -13.17
C PHE A 523 -24.11 3.01 -13.02
N LEU A 524 -24.15 2.15 -14.05
CA LEU A 524 -23.47 0.86 -14.14
C LEU A 524 -22.47 0.81 -15.31
N SER A 525 -22.01 1.97 -15.78
CA SER A 525 -21.06 2.02 -16.88
C SER A 525 -19.77 1.31 -16.49
N TYR A 526 -19.21 0.51 -17.40
CA TYR A 526 -18.07 -0.40 -17.13
C TYR A 526 -18.32 -1.49 -16.07
N GLY A 527 -19.52 -1.60 -15.49
CA GLY A 527 -19.84 -2.55 -14.43
C GLY A 527 -19.57 -4.00 -14.81
N ALA A 528 -19.12 -4.81 -13.86
CA ALA A 528 -18.92 -6.24 -14.06
C ALA A 528 -20.18 -7.02 -13.64
N LEU A 529 -20.96 -7.49 -14.62
CA LEU A 529 -22.22 -8.22 -14.43
C LEU A 529 -22.20 -9.58 -15.12
N LYS A 530 -21.03 -10.18 -15.30
CA LYS A 530 -20.89 -11.47 -15.99
C LYS A 530 -21.72 -12.55 -15.28
N GLY A 531 -22.63 -13.20 -16.01
CA GLY A 531 -23.51 -14.24 -15.47
C GLY A 531 -24.49 -13.76 -14.41
N ALA A 532 -24.69 -12.45 -14.24
CA ALA A 532 -25.67 -11.92 -13.29
C ALA A 532 -27.10 -12.29 -13.70
N ASN A 533 -27.97 -12.51 -12.73
CA ASN A 533 -29.39 -12.82 -12.95
C ASN A 533 -30.26 -11.60 -12.67
N LEU A 534 -30.66 -10.91 -13.73
CA LEU A 534 -31.49 -9.70 -13.76
C LEU A 534 -32.92 -10.00 -14.24
N MET A 535 -33.40 -11.24 -14.07
CA MET A 535 -34.74 -11.63 -14.51
C MET A 535 -35.81 -10.77 -13.83
N TYR A 536 -36.73 -10.20 -14.62
CA TYR A 536 -37.75 -9.25 -14.16
C TYR A 536 -37.22 -7.95 -13.50
N ALA A 537 -35.92 -7.66 -13.59
CA ALA A 537 -35.38 -6.41 -13.05
C ALA A 537 -35.86 -5.20 -13.86
N THR A 538 -35.95 -4.05 -13.19
CA THR A 538 -36.28 -2.77 -13.81
C THR A 538 -35.01 -1.93 -13.96
N LEU A 539 -34.57 -1.68 -15.19
CA LEU A 539 -33.35 -0.94 -15.54
C LEU A 539 -33.66 0.31 -16.40
N ASN A 540 -34.90 0.80 -16.33
CA ASN A 540 -35.35 1.94 -17.12
C ASN A 540 -34.41 3.15 -16.91
N ARG A 541 -33.95 3.75 -18.00
CA ARG A 541 -33.01 4.89 -18.01
C ARG A 541 -31.67 4.64 -17.30
N ALA A 542 -31.33 3.38 -16.98
CA ALA A 542 -30.03 3.05 -16.43
C ALA A 542 -28.92 3.26 -17.48
N ASN A 543 -27.72 3.58 -17.01
CA ASN A 543 -26.54 3.65 -17.85
C ASN A 543 -25.67 2.41 -17.66
N LEU A 544 -25.69 1.50 -18.63
CA LEU A 544 -24.89 0.30 -18.74
C LEU A 544 -23.84 0.40 -19.87
N SER A 545 -23.47 1.61 -20.28
CA SER A 545 -22.48 1.79 -21.36
C SER A 545 -21.17 1.08 -21.00
N ARG A 546 -20.65 0.26 -21.92
CA ARG A 546 -19.41 -0.53 -21.75
C ARG A 546 -19.46 -1.58 -20.62
N ALA A 547 -20.63 -1.88 -20.06
CA ALA A 547 -20.80 -2.91 -19.03
C ALA A 547 -20.48 -4.31 -19.58
N GLN A 548 -20.02 -5.20 -18.70
CA GLN A 548 -19.72 -6.60 -19.01
C GLN A 548 -20.88 -7.51 -18.55
N LEU A 549 -21.76 -7.88 -19.46
CA LEU A 549 -22.98 -8.66 -19.26
C LEU A 549 -22.92 -10.05 -19.93
N ILE A 550 -21.71 -10.56 -20.17
CA ILE A 550 -21.50 -11.89 -20.79
C ILE A 550 -22.25 -12.96 -20.01
N GLU A 551 -23.05 -13.78 -20.70
CA GLU A 551 -23.89 -14.84 -20.11
C GLU A 551 -24.90 -14.35 -19.06
N ALA A 552 -25.17 -13.04 -18.94
CA ALA A 552 -26.17 -12.50 -18.01
C ALA A 552 -27.60 -12.87 -18.44
N ASN A 553 -28.50 -12.99 -17.48
CA ASN A 553 -29.91 -13.28 -17.71
C ASN A 553 -30.77 -12.05 -17.42
N LEU A 554 -31.18 -11.33 -18.46
CA LEU A 554 -32.10 -10.20 -18.43
C LEU A 554 -33.50 -10.58 -18.96
N SER A 555 -33.88 -11.86 -18.89
CA SER A 555 -35.17 -12.31 -19.41
C SER A 555 -36.31 -11.59 -18.69
N SER A 556 -37.27 -11.07 -19.47
CA SER A 556 -38.41 -10.27 -18.97
C SER A 556 -38.03 -9.02 -18.16
N ALA A 557 -36.80 -8.53 -18.29
CA ALA A 557 -36.40 -7.25 -17.69
C ALA A 557 -37.00 -6.05 -18.45
N GLN A 558 -37.16 -4.93 -17.75
CA GLN A 558 -37.55 -3.65 -18.35
C GLN A 558 -36.30 -2.79 -18.56
N LEU A 559 -36.01 -2.44 -19.80
CA LEU A 559 -34.82 -1.69 -20.25
C LEU A 559 -35.23 -0.48 -21.10
N LEU A 560 -36.34 0.18 -20.72
CA LEU A 560 -36.85 1.35 -21.44
C LEU A 560 -35.84 2.50 -21.36
N GLU A 561 -35.51 3.10 -22.50
CA GLU A 561 -34.54 4.20 -22.60
C GLU A 561 -33.16 3.88 -21.95
N THR A 562 -32.80 2.61 -21.79
CA THR A 562 -31.52 2.21 -21.18
C THR A 562 -30.36 2.41 -22.16
N ASN A 563 -29.23 2.92 -21.65
CA ASN A 563 -28.01 3.06 -22.45
C ASN A 563 -27.09 1.84 -22.28
N LEU A 564 -26.91 1.07 -23.35
CA LEU A 564 -26.05 -0.12 -23.49
C LEU A 564 -24.97 0.09 -24.57
N THR A 565 -24.61 1.33 -24.87
CA THR A 565 -23.57 1.68 -25.86
C THR A 565 -22.26 0.95 -25.53
N ASP A 566 -21.67 0.29 -26.53
CA ASP A 566 -20.43 -0.50 -26.42
C ASP A 566 -20.46 -1.60 -25.33
N ALA A 567 -21.62 -1.99 -24.80
CA ALA A 567 -21.72 -3.04 -23.77
C ALA A 567 -21.46 -4.43 -24.36
N ASN A 568 -20.95 -5.37 -23.55
CA ASN A 568 -20.71 -6.74 -23.96
C ASN A 568 -21.76 -7.69 -23.35
N LEU A 569 -22.75 -8.09 -24.15
CA LEU A 569 -23.82 -9.03 -23.82
C LEU A 569 -23.68 -10.36 -24.59
N GLU A 570 -22.44 -10.78 -24.90
CA GLU A 570 -22.19 -12.06 -25.56
C GLU A 570 -22.89 -13.20 -24.79
N ARG A 571 -23.69 -14.00 -25.52
CA ARG A 571 -24.46 -15.14 -24.99
C ARG A 571 -25.43 -14.80 -23.85
N ALA A 572 -25.79 -13.52 -23.68
CA ALA A 572 -26.81 -13.11 -22.72
C ALA A 572 -28.22 -13.56 -23.13
N SER A 573 -29.12 -13.71 -22.16
CA SER A 573 -30.54 -13.98 -22.40
C SER A 573 -31.38 -12.74 -22.11
N LEU A 574 -32.05 -12.21 -23.12
CA LEU A 574 -32.98 -11.09 -23.03
C LEU A 574 -34.42 -11.52 -23.40
N THR A 575 -34.72 -12.82 -23.41
CA THR A 575 -36.03 -13.34 -23.84
C THR A 575 -37.19 -12.63 -23.13
N GLY A 576 -38.12 -12.07 -23.90
CA GLY A 576 -39.29 -11.36 -23.38
C GLY A 576 -39.00 -10.01 -22.73
N ALA A 577 -37.78 -9.48 -22.82
CA ALA A 577 -37.43 -8.16 -22.29
C ALA A 577 -38.08 -7.01 -23.09
N ASP A 578 -38.32 -5.91 -22.40
CA ASP A 578 -38.79 -4.66 -23.01
C ASP A 578 -37.61 -3.70 -23.20
N LEU A 579 -37.22 -3.48 -24.44
CA LEU A 579 -36.08 -2.68 -24.89
C LEU A 579 -36.51 -1.41 -25.63
N ALA A 580 -37.78 -0.97 -25.51
CA ALA A 580 -38.25 0.18 -26.28
C ALA A 580 -37.39 1.43 -26.02
N GLU A 581 -37.04 2.13 -27.09
CA GLU A 581 -36.20 3.34 -27.08
C GLU A 581 -34.80 3.18 -26.42
N SER A 582 -34.33 1.95 -26.22
CA SER A 582 -32.99 1.67 -25.69
C SER A 582 -31.87 1.92 -26.72
N ILE A 583 -30.64 2.12 -26.24
CA ILE A 583 -29.47 2.45 -27.07
C ILE A 583 -28.43 1.34 -26.93
N PHE A 584 -28.20 0.57 -27.99
CA PHE A 584 -27.18 -0.50 -28.05
C PHE A 584 -26.07 -0.20 -29.08
N VAL A 585 -25.80 1.07 -29.36
CA VAL A 585 -24.83 1.46 -30.39
C VAL A 585 -23.47 0.79 -30.13
N GLY A 586 -22.97 0.02 -31.09
CA GLY A 586 -21.68 -0.68 -30.98
C GLY A 586 -21.64 -1.85 -29.98
N ALA A 587 -22.76 -2.22 -29.35
CA ALA A 587 -22.80 -3.31 -28.37
C ALA A 587 -22.50 -4.68 -29.01
N ASN A 588 -21.94 -5.61 -28.22
CA ASN A 588 -21.72 -6.98 -28.63
C ASN A 588 -22.79 -7.91 -28.04
N LEU A 589 -23.65 -8.47 -28.88
CA LEU A 589 -24.72 -9.43 -28.57
C LEU A 589 -24.57 -10.73 -29.38
N GLN A 590 -23.34 -11.10 -29.71
CA GLN A 590 -23.07 -12.37 -30.39
C GLN A 590 -23.68 -13.53 -29.61
N GLU A 591 -24.41 -14.41 -30.31
CA GLU A 591 -25.05 -15.60 -29.74
C GLU A 591 -26.07 -15.30 -28.60
N ALA A 592 -26.54 -14.06 -28.50
CA ALA A 592 -27.56 -13.67 -27.51
C ALA A 592 -28.95 -14.22 -27.86
N LYS A 593 -29.77 -14.47 -26.83
CA LYS A 593 -31.17 -14.92 -26.95
C LYS A 593 -32.11 -13.73 -26.78
N LEU A 594 -32.80 -13.34 -27.83
CA LEU A 594 -33.66 -12.16 -27.94
C LEU A 594 -35.07 -12.54 -28.41
N GLY A 595 -35.53 -13.76 -28.12
CA GLY A 595 -36.87 -14.19 -28.47
C GLY A 595 -37.94 -13.36 -27.74
N GLN A 596 -39.05 -13.07 -28.42
CA GLN A 596 -40.22 -12.37 -27.84
C GLN A 596 -39.94 -10.99 -27.22
N ILE A 597 -38.83 -10.34 -27.54
CA ILE A 597 -38.57 -8.99 -27.04
C ILE A 597 -39.50 -7.95 -27.68
N LYS A 598 -39.62 -6.80 -27.03
CA LYS A 598 -40.19 -5.58 -27.61
C LYS A 598 -39.08 -4.54 -27.72
N ALA A 599 -38.71 -4.11 -28.92
CA ALA A 599 -37.61 -3.16 -29.12
C ALA A 599 -38.03 -1.94 -29.94
N ILE A 600 -39.30 -1.54 -29.88
CA ILE A 600 -39.84 -0.47 -30.73
C ILE A 600 -38.99 0.80 -30.55
N GLY A 601 -38.47 1.32 -31.68
CA GLY A 601 -37.66 2.54 -31.71
C GLY A 601 -36.24 2.43 -31.10
N ALA A 602 -35.77 1.22 -30.75
CA ALA A 602 -34.42 1.05 -30.22
C ALA A 602 -33.31 1.35 -31.26
N ASP A 603 -32.17 1.86 -30.80
CA ASP A 603 -30.99 2.10 -31.63
C ASP A 603 -29.96 0.97 -31.49
N PHE A 604 -29.94 0.09 -32.47
CA PHE A 604 -29.07 -1.08 -32.58
C PHE A 604 -27.94 -0.86 -33.59
N SER A 605 -27.64 0.39 -33.96
CA SER A 605 -26.67 0.69 -35.00
C SER A 605 -25.25 0.26 -34.63
N ARG A 606 -24.52 -0.30 -35.60
CA ARG A 606 -23.14 -0.83 -35.45
C ARG A 606 -22.97 -1.96 -34.42
N ALA A 607 -24.05 -2.48 -33.85
CA ALA A 607 -23.99 -3.58 -32.89
C ALA A 607 -23.72 -4.93 -33.58
N ASN A 608 -23.14 -5.87 -32.83
CA ASN A 608 -22.88 -7.24 -33.28
C ASN A 608 -23.92 -8.20 -32.72
N PHE A 609 -24.80 -8.71 -33.57
CA PHE A 609 -25.82 -9.72 -33.29
C PHE A 609 -25.57 -11.03 -34.04
N SER A 610 -24.33 -11.31 -34.44
CA SER A 610 -24.04 -12.55 -35.17
C SER A 610 -24.48 -13.79 -34.39
N LYS A 611 -25.16 -14.72 -35.08
CA LYS A 611 -25.73 -15.96 -34.52
C LYS A 611 -26.74 -15.78 -33.37
N SER A 612 -27.32 -14.59 -33.19
CA SER A 612 -28.37 -14.35 -32.18
C SER A 612 -29.72 -14.94 -32.62
N THR A 613 -30.65 -15.13 -31.66
CA THR A 613 -32.00 -15.67 -31.92
C THR A 613 -33.09 -14.69 -31.51
N TRP A 614 -34.08 -14.45 -32.37
CA TRP A 614 -35.09 -13.38 -32.20
C TRP A 614 -36.53 -13.86 -32.38
N LEU A 615 -36.79 -15.17 -32.27
CA LEU A 615 -38.09 -15.75 -32.58
C LEU A 615 -39.25 -14.96 -31.95
N GLY A 616 -40.14 -14.42 -32.79
CA GLY A 616 -41.32 -13.67 -32.36
C GLY A 616 -41.04 -12.28 -31.76
N ALA A 617 -39.86 -11.70 -31.97
CA ALA A 617 -39.54 -10.35 -31.51
C ALA A 617 -40.29 -9.27 -32.28
N ASP A 618 -40.68 -8.20 -31.58
CA ASP A 618 -41.16 -6.96 -32.19
C ASP A 618 -40.01 -5.95 -32.33
N LEU A 619 -39.56 -5.79 -33.56
CA LEU A 619 -38.44 -4.95 -34.00
C LEU A 619 -38.92 -3.80 -34.89
N SER A 620 -40.19 -3.40 -34.74
CA SER A 620 -40.77 -2.32 -35.53
C SER A 620 -40.04 -0.99 -35.28
N GLN A 621 -39.71 -0.26 -36.35
CA GLN A 621 -38.99 1.02 -36.30
C GLN A 621 -37.58 0.96 -35.66
N VAL A 622 -36.98 -0.22 -35.50
CA VAL A 622 -35.62 -0.36 -34.95
C VAL A 622 -34.57 0.14 -35.94
N ASN A 623 -33.53 0.79 -35.43
CA ASN A 623 -32.36 1.17 -36.22
C ASN A 623 -31.24 0.12 -36.14
N PHE A 624 -31.11 -0.72 -37.16
CA PHE A 624 -30.03 -1.70 -37.33
C PHE A 624 -28.92 -1.22 -38.30
N ARG A 625 -28.79 0.09 -38.54
CA ARG A 625 -27.80 0.60 -39.49
C ARG A 625 -26.39 0.12 -39.16
N GLU A 626 -25.69 -0.43 -40.16
CA GLU A 626 -24.32 -0.96 -40.05
C GLU A 626 -24.16 -2.09 -39.00
N ALA A 627 -25.26 -2.70 -38.53
CA ALA A 627 -25.23 -3.81 -37.58
C ALA A 627 -24.78 -5.12 -38.25
N ASN A 628 -24.18 -6.02 -37.46
CA ASN A 628 -23.81 -7.37 -37.89
C ASN A 628 -24.86 -8.39 -37.44
N LEU A 629 -25.64 -8.93 -38.35
CA LEU A 629 -26.68 -9.95 -38.15
C LEU A 629 -26.32 -11.26 -38.86
N GLN A 630 -25.04 -11.52 -39.12
CA GLN A 630 -24.60 -12.75 -39.80
C GLN A 630 -25.06 -14.00 -39.06
N ASN A 631 -25.70 -14.93 -39.77
CA ASN A 631 -26.27 -16.17 -39.21
C ASN A 631 -27.30 -15.95 -38.09
N ALA A 632 -27.88 -14.75 -37.95
CA ALA A 632 -28.93 -14.51 -36.97
C ALA A 632 -30.25 -15.20 -37.36
N ASP A 633 -31.00 -15.69 -36.37
CA ASP A 633 -32.35 -16.22 -36.56
C ASP A 633 -33.40 -15.15 -36.27
N LEU A 634 -33.89 -14.50 -37.33
CA LEU A 634 -34.92 -13.48 -37.34
C LEU A 634 -36.28 -14.04 -37.79
N SER A 635 -36.49 -15.37 -37.67
CA SER A 635 -37.73 -16.00 -38.08
C SER A 635 -38.94 -15.50 -37.28
N ALA A 636 -40.06 -15.32 -38.00
CA ALA A 636 -41.32 -14.81 -37.45
C ALA A 636 -41.21 -13.48 -36.66
N THR A 637 -40.24 -12.63 -37.02
CA THR A 637 -40.08 -11.29 -36.41
C THR A 637 -40.95 -10.24 -37.09
N GLN A 638 -41.27 -9.18 -36.35
CA GLN A 638 -41.89 -7.97 -36.91
C GLN A 638 -40.81 -6.90 -37.12
N LEU A 639 -40.48 -6.58 -38.36
CA LEU A 639 -39.44 -5.61 -38.74
C LEU A 639 -40.05 -4.39 -39.47
N THR A 640 -41.32 -4.09 -39.17
CA THR A 640 -42.06 -3.05 -39.90
C THR A 640 -41.40 -1.68 -39.72
N GLY A 641 -40.97 -1.04 -40.80
CA GLY A 641 -40.29 0.26 -40.75
C GLY A 641 -38.86 0.23 -40.21
N ALA A 642 -38.26 -0.95 -40.01
CA ALA A 642 -36.88 -1.04 -39.49
C ALA A 642 -35.85 -0.51 -40.50
N ASN A 643 -34.76 0.06 -40.00
CA ASN A 643 -33.64 0.55 -40.81
C ASN A 643 -32.47 -0.43 -40.78
N LEU A 644 -32.28 -1.20 -41.86
CA LEU A 644 -31.19 -2.17 -42.06
C LEU A 644 -30.11 -1.65 -43.03
N GLN A 645 -29.97 -0.33 -43.18
CA GLN A 645 -28.96 0.25 -44.07
C GLN A 645 -27.56 -0.26 -43.76
N LYS A 646 -26.85 -0.77 -44.77
CA LYS A 646 -25.50 -1.34 -44.66
C LYS A 646 -25.35 -2.47 -43.62
N ALA A 647 -26.44 -3.08 -43.18
CA ALA A 647 -26.38 -4.20 -42.26
C ALA A 647 -25.79 -5.45 -42.94
N GLN A 648 -25.13 -6.30 -42.16
CA GLN A 648 -24.56 -7.58 -42.61
C GLN A 648 -25.53 -8.71 -42.23
N LEU A 649 -26.26 -9.26 -43.19
CA LEU A 649 -27.33 -10.27 -42.99
C LEU A 649 -26.98 -11.61 -43.65
N GLN A 650 -25.70 -11.86 -43.90
CA GLN A 650 -25.28 -13.07 -44.61
C GLN A 650 -25.72 -14.30 -43.82
N LYS A 651 -26.38 -15.24 -44.51
CA LYS A 651 -26.94 -16.47 -43.91
C LYS A 651 -27.96 -16.24 -42.79
N ALA A 652 -28.55 -15.05 -42.67
CA ALA A 652 -29.61 -14.79 -41.70
C ALA A 652 -30.91 -15.53 -42.09
N ASN A 653 -31.66 -15.99 -41.10
CA ASN A 653 -32.97 -16.61 -41.30
C ASN A 653 -34.08 -15.56 -41.11
N LEU A 654 -34.77 -15.17 -42.18
CA LEU A 654 -35.89 -14.23 -42.19
C LEU A 654 -37.22 -14.94 -42.54
N THR A 655 -37.30 -16.25 -42.30
CA THR A 655 -38.51 -17.02 -42.60
C THR A 655 -39.73 -16.46 -41.88
N ASN A 656 -40.82 -16.25 -42.61
CA ASN A 656 -42.07 -15.66 -42.10
C ASN A 656 -41.93 -14.29 -41.40
N ALA A 657 -40.83 -13.56 -41.61
CA ALA A 657 -40.67 -12.23 -41.05
C ALA A 657 -41.54 -11.20 -41.77
N ASN A 658 -42.05 -10.20 -41.04
CA ASN A 658 -42.76 -9.06 -41.63
C ASN A 658 -41.78 -7.91 -41.88
N LEU A 659 -41.44 -7.68 -43.15
CA LEU A 659 -40.46 -6.72 -43.67
C LEU A 659 -41.13 -5.49 -44.31
N SER A 660 -42.37 -5.20 -43.91
CA SER A 660 -43.13 -4.06 -44.43
C SER A 660 -42.41 -2.74 -44.15
N ASN A 661 -42.19 -1.90 -45.17
CA ASN A 661 -41.46 -0.63 -45.07
C ASN A 661 -40.02 -0.70 -44.50
N THR A 662 -39.37 -1.87 -44.53
CA THR A 662 -37.98 -2.01 -44.06
C THR A 662 -36.97 -1.46 -45.08
N ASP A 663 -35.96 -0.70 -44.62
CA ASP A 663 -34.91 -0.11 -45.48
C ASP A 663 -33.65 -0.99 -45.52
N PHE A 664 -33.34 -1.58 -46.68
CA PHE A 664 -32.18 -2.45 -46.88
C PHE A 664 -31.00 -1.80 -47.63
N ARG A 665 -30.97 -0.48 -47.82
CA ARG A 665 -29.97 0.16 -48.70
C ARG A 665 -28.52 -0.13 -48.26
N GLY A 666 -27.75 -0.76 -49.14
CA GLY A 666 -26.36 -1.15 -48.89
C GLY A 666 -26.18 -2.40 -48.02
N ALA A 667 -27.26 -3.07 -47.60
CA ALA A 667 -27.18 -4.30 -46.81
C ALA A 667 -26.60 -5.47 -47.61
N ASN A 668 -25.91 -6.39 -46.94
CA ASN A 668 -25.41 -7.63 -47.54
C ASN A 668 -26.31 -8.81 -47.17
N LEU A 669 -27.10 -9.30 -48.13
CA LEU A 669 -28.11 -10.35 -47.93
C LEU A 669 -27.63 -11.74 -48.39
N ALA A 670 -26.35 -11.91 -48.70
CA ALA A 670 -25.83 -13.15 -49.30
C ALA A 670 -26.18 -14.40 -48.47
N GLY A 671 -26.94 -15.33 -49.07
CA GLY A 671 -27.38 -16.57 -48.43
C GLY A 671 -28.46 -16.41 -47.36
N ALA A 672 -29.09 -15.24 -47.20
CA ALA A 672 -30.23 -15.06 -46.30
C ALA A 672 -31.47 -15.82 -46.80
N ASN A 673 -32.28 -16.33 -45.87
CA ASN A 673 -33.49 -17.09 -46.18
C ASN A 673 -34.75 -16.24 -45.97
N PHE A 674 -35.46 -15.90 -47.03
CA PHE A 674 -36.68 -15.07 -47.00
C PHE A 674 -37.99 -15.87 -47.12
N ARG A 675 -37.95 -17.20 -47.00
CA ARG A 675 -39.13 -18.05 -47.23
C ARG A 675 -40.34 -17.62 -46.38
N GLY A 676 -41.45 -17.26 -47.05
CA GLY A 676 -42.68 -16.83 -46.39
C GLY A 676 -42.64 -15.41 -45.81
N ALA A 677 -41.55 -14.66 -45.98
CA ALA A 677 -41.45 -13.27 -45.55
C ALA A 677 -42.46 -12.38 -46.29
N ILE A 678 -42.93 -11.33 -45.61
CA ILE A 678 -43.98 -10.43 -46.10
C ILE A 678 -43.38 -9.03 -46.30
N PHE A 679 -43.51 -8.48 -47.51
CA PHE A 679 -43.16 -7.09 -47.81
C PHE A 679 -44.46 -6.34 -48.10
N VAL A 680 -44.93 -5.40 -47.26
CA VAL A 680 -46.06 -4.52 -47.65
C VAL A 680 -45.63 -3.06 -47.56
N ALA A 681 -45.67 -2.36 -48.69
CA ALA A 681 -45.63 -0.91 -48.74
C ALA A 681 -47.08 -0.39 -48.65
N HIS A 682 -47.40 0.46 -47.68
CA HIS A 682 -48.69 1.15 -47.65
C HIS A 682 -48.55 2.59 -48.21
N SER A 683 -49.18 2.77 -49.38
CA SER A 683 -49.54 4.00 -50.12
C SER A 683 -48.48 4.80 -50.90
N PRO A 684 -48.82 5.22 -52.15
CA PRO A 684 -47.90 5.72 -53.19
C PRO A 684 -47.61 7.23 -53.08
N THR A 685 -47.34 7.76 -51.88
CA THR A 685 -47.11 9.19 -51.70
C THR A 685 -45.95 9.49 -50.76
N SER A 686 -44.76 9.00 -51.12
CA SER A 686 -43.47 9.69 -50.95
C SER A 686 -42.36 8.71 -51.32
N SER A 687 -41.99 8.68 -52.60
CA SER A 687 -40.78 8.06 -53.15
C SER A 687 -40.38 6.70 -52.59
N GLU A 688 -40.68 5.65 -53.36
CA GLU A 688 -40.35 4.24 -53.13
C GLU A 688 -38.98 4.02 -52.49
N GLN A 689 -38.96 3.71 -51.19
CA GLN A 689 -37.73 3.60 -50.38
C GLN A 689 -36.95 2.30 -50.62
N PHE A 690 -37.45 1.40 -51.48
CA PHE A 690 -36.67 0.30 -52.04
C PHE A 690 -35.77 0.78 -53.20
N ILE A 691 -36.16 1.85 -53.90
CA ILE A 691 -35.54 2.36 -55.13
C ILE A 691 -35.59 3.89 -55.13
N GLN A 692 -34.52 4.55 -54.70
CA GLN A 692 -34.25 5.89 -55.22
C GLN A 692 -32.89 5.96 -55.90
N THR A 693 -32.98 5.96 -57.23
CA THR A 693 -31.96 6.40 -58.17
C THR A 693 -31.87 7.94 -58.14
N GLN A 694 -30.81 8.47 -57.54
CA GLN A 694 -30.28 9.81 -57.84
C GLN A 694 -28.78 9.66 -58.17
N PRO A 695 -28.23 10.45 -59.11
CA PRO A 695 -27.00 10.13 -59.81
C PRO A 695 -25.76 10.63 -59.05
N THR A 696 -25.49 10.09 -57.86
CA THR A 696 -24.15 10.18 -57.25
C THR A 696 -23.91 8.99 -56.31
N GLY A 697 -23.40 7.88 -56.86
CA GLY A 697 -22.51 6.94 -56.19
C GLY A 697 -22.86 6.41 -54.79
N LYS A 698 -24.11 6.00 -54.50
CA LYS A 698 -24.46 5.38 -53.21
C LYS A 698 -25.00 3.94 -53.31
N LEU A 699 -24.63 3.19 -52.27
CA LEU A 699 -24.61 1.73 -52.07
C LEU A 699 -25.96 1.03 -52.32
N ARG A 700 -25.92 -0.08 -53.08
CA ARG A 700 -27.07 -0.97 -53.36
C ARG A 700 -27.02 -2.20 -52.45
N ALA A 701 -28.17 -2.82 -52.17
CA ALA A 701 -28.21 -4.09 -51.45
C ALA A 701 -27.61 -5.21 -52.31
N ASN A 702 -26.81 -6.10 -51.70
CA ASN A 702 -26.28 -7.28 -52.39
C ASN A 702 -27.30 -8.43 -52.32
N VAL A 703 -27.88 -8.79 -53.46
CA VAL A 703 -28.93 -9.83 -53.61
C VAL A 703 -28.49 -11.01 -54.48
N GLU A 704 -27.22 -11.07 -54.88
CA GLU A 704 -26.69 -12.10 -55.77
C GLU A 704 -26.83 -13.49 -55.15
N GLY A 705 -27.48 -14.42 -55.87
CA GLY A 705 -27.67 -15.81 -55.46
C GLY A 705 -28.73 -16.03 -54.36
N VAL A 706 -29.50 -15.00 -53.97
CA VAL A 706 -30.54 -15.11 -52.94
C VAL A 706 -31.86 -15.56 -53.55
N ASP A 707 -32.56 -16.49 -52.90
CA ASP A 707 -33.85 -17.04 -53.35
C ASP A 707 -35.04 -16.26 -52.77
N PHE A 708 -35.82 -15.64 -53.65
CA PHE A 708 -37.04 -14.88 -53.34
C PHE A 708 -38.32 -15.59 -53.81
N THR A 709 -38.27 -16.86 -54.20
CA THR A 709 -39.41 -17.58 -54.83
C THR A 709 -40.66 -17.70 -53.96
N GLU A 710 -40.47 -17.85 -52.64
CA GLU A 710 -41.57 -17.99 -51.68
C GLU A 710 -41.83 -16.70 -50.88
N VAL A 711 -41.37 -15.54 -51.38
CA VAL A 711 -41.60 -14.24 -50.74
C VAL A 711 -42.96 -13.68 -51.14
N LYS A 712 -43.69 -13.12 -50.18
CA LYS A 712 -45.04 -12.60 -50.39
C LYS A 712 -45.03 -11.09 -50.56
N ASN A 713 -45.89 -10.60 -51.45
CA ASN A 713 -46.22 -9.17 -51.64
C ASN A 713 -45.08 -8.28 -52.17
N LEU A 714 -44.16 -8.82 -52.98
CA LEU A 714 -43.16 -8.01 -53.69
C LEU A 714 -43.83 -7.10 -54.74
N SER A 715 -43.40 -5.84 -54.82
CA SER A 715 -43.78 -4.89 -55.89
C SER A 715 -43.08 -5.22 -57.21
N GLU A 716 -43.63 -4.73 -58.34
CA GLU A 716 -43.04 -4.95 -59.67
C GLU A 716 -41.58 -4.43 -59.76
N GLU A 717 -41.29 -3.29 -59.14
CA GLU A 717 -39.94 -2.73 -59.16
C GLU A 717 -38.96 -3.52 -58.29
N GLN A 718 -39.43 -4.03 -57.15
CA GLN A 718 -38.64 -4.93 -56.29
C GLN A 718 -38.21 -6.18 -57.04
N ILE A 719 -39.15 -6.78 -57.78
CA ILE A 719 -38.91 -7.95 -58.60
C ILE A 719 -37.90 -7.62 -59.71
N ALA A 720 -38.07 -6.51 -60.42
CA ALA A 720 -37.13 -6.08 -61.45
C ALA A 720 -35.69 -5.88 -60.91
N PHE A 721 -35.54 -5.28 -59.73
CA PHE A 721 -34.24 -5.13 -59.07
C PHE A 721 -33.62 -6.48 -58.71
N ILE A 722 -34.38 -7.39 -58.08
CA ILE A 722 -33.93 -8.74 -57.71
C ILE A 722 -33.40 -9.47 -58.95
N CYS A 723 -34.15 -9.46 -60.04
CA CYS A 723 -33.79 -10.14 -61.28
C CYS A 723 -32.54 -9.55 -61.96
N THR A 724 -32.40 -8.22 -61.96
CA THR A 724 -31.25 -7.54 -62.59
C THR A 724 -29.95 -7.65 -61.79
N HIS A 725 -30.03 -8.05 -60.52
CA HIS A 725 -28.89 -8.13 -59.61
C HIS A 725 -28.61 -9.57 -59.14
N GLY A 726 -29.04 -10.57 -59.91
CA GLY A 726 -28.65 -11.97 -59.73
C GLY A 726 -29.40 -12.74 -58.64
N GLY A 727 -30.52 -12.22 -58.13
CA GLY A 727 -31.43 -12.96 -57.25
C GLY A 727 -32.42 -13.83 -58.03
N TYR A 728 -33.00 -14.84 -57.37
CA TYR A 728 -33.95 -15.78 -57.97
C TYR A 728 -35.40 -15.40 -57.63
N HIS A 729 -36.25 -15.20 -58.62
CA HIS A 729 -37.70 -15.03 -58.46
C HIS A 729 -38.45 -15.62 -59.68
N PRO A 730 -39.65 -16.22 -59.54
CA PRO A 730 -40.37 -16.88 -60.64
C PRO A 730 -40.68 -15.97 -61.83
N GLN A 731 -40.78 -14.66 -61.59
CA GLN A 731 -41.02 -13.65 -62.62
C GLN A 731 -39.73 -13.11 -63.27
N CYS A 732 -38.54 -13.59 -62.89
CA CYS A 732 -37.28 -13.18 -63.52
C CYS A 732 -37.09 -13.66 -64.96
N SER A 733 -38.09 -14.33 -65.53
CA SER A 733 -38.04 -14.89 -66.88
C SER A 733 -39.36 -14.69 -67.64
N THR A 734 -39.67 -13.44 -67.98
CA THR A 734 -40.46 -13.09 -69.19
C THR A 734 -39.96 -11.81 -69.85
N ARG A 735 -38.72 -11.78 -70.36
CA ARG A 735 -38.38 -10.99 -71.55
C ARG A 735 -37.30 -11.71 -72.35
N SER A 736 -37.65 -12.07 -73.58
CA SER A 736 -36.88 -12.88 -74.52
C SER A 736 -35.43 -12.41 -74.71
N PRO A 737 -34.50 -13.34 -75.03
CA PRO A 737 -33.17 -12.98 -75.50
C PRO A 737 -33.29 -12.42 -76.92
N GLY A 738 -32.96 -11.14 -77.11
CA GLY A 738 -33.11 -10.49 -78.40
C GLY A 738 -32.36 -9.18 -78.53
N ARG A 739 -31.09 -9.31 -78.96
CA ARG A 739 -30.14 -8.30 -79.46
C ARG A 739 -29.43 -7.40 -78.45
#